data_AF-C6Y0D9-F1
#
_entry.id   AF-C6Y0D9-F1
#
_cell.length_a   1.000
_cell.length_b   1.000
_cell.length_c   1.000
_cell.angle_alpha   90.00
_cell.angle_beta   90.00
_cell.angle_gamma   90.00
#
_symmetry.space_group_name_H-M   'P 1'
#
loop_
_entity.id
_entity.type
_entity.pdbx_description
1 polymer ?
#
loop_
_entity_poly.entity_id
_entity_poly.type
_entity_poly.pdbx_seq_one_letter_code
_entity_poly.pdbx_strand_id
1 'polypeptide(L)'
;MSNDINNIQWIRLFATIILFFFTCAGYAQNSNTILLVPSPTGSEADNKYTDSSIFFINAAGAVSYYNSNASDDWTVTGTTVTATGALNKTFTITFGGMHSVKTTEGNNFGEMISAAGIDRASNGALGIRGGISNGIDPNEGFYFGLDLTNLSSTAAIQITKIGVTDLSAINETGMVVSRMNPLKRLVFGNAGFPGVNYQLSGGAGIIDVSAFNLYLTGGQVNNAMLSVFNNGAAASGFRITQIELKVLTNIFNPQQVTNIAHPRLLLKQGQQVAIQTLIAQSADFNAVHSYILEQADTFLIAPALVYNATNGRMLETARVAIKQIFYLSYAYRMTNQSSYLTRAEQVMNTVCDFPDWVTYTLDVAEMCFGVSIGYDWLYNGLSATTRQKAREKILNYAFLTQKTKPFWDYTSNWNQVGIGGLAFGALAILGDGTAQMDQEAKYILNNILVKNPNSMETYANGNYQEGAMYWSYGTTYEVLMLSALEEIFGQSHEGVKRLTYTPGFLESARYMQFITGTSSLYFNYSDCTEKRTPLPAALWMAKKLNNTDVLSLEKELLQNGKYASNYSEDSRFLPIALIYGKDVNMGNLQPPQQKLWNGYGEQPVVLVRTDWQGANGKYMGVKGGTPNYSHAHMDGGSFAYDSQGLRWAVDFGKEDYDAINAGISPAGALNDFSQSSARWNIFKVSNLNHNTISIKKASESNWQHHKTSGSAAVTEIYDSNAKRGAKLDLKPLIGLNNELDAAQRSIYMVDEAYLEVKDYIDNGAQAINLYWNMATTAVVDSLSASKLKLTQGGRTTVLEIVSSNPAVTFILKKARSTDPVTYYPAATYERKNPGTVMIGFEAAIPANEVVTFTITLKDGAEVPPSAVMPVNYVLLELPAPNTGLEGNTLYSDASEFHVNGAGKVSIGGIASEYAWNVYGDTNVDSILNKNFFFKWQGMNSTNTTAGINYGNLLTQAGIDRSENGELGVRGGASNGIDINEGFRFGFDATRLPDNVSLQLVKVGVNFVSGSRSGMLVNRNDTNKQKSFGGSATSSTIVLPTGSGFVDVEDLNMVVEGGETDYDLASLFNTGGSGSFRINKLVFKILSDGASPLMAQPLMQVQPQQLPEKDKKNISIYPNPFTKNITLKSVGRAFEDIRVRLYTSWGTPVLNHSYHLLSDQEEIKLDLQQLKSGIYLIQVLNNTGTIITKRIIKE
;
A
#
# COMPACT_ATOMS: atom_id res chain seq x y z
N MET A 1 -28.15 -74.11 -1.18
CA MET A 1 -27.96 -73.03 -2.16
C MET A 1 -27.55 -71.71 -1.47
N SER A 2 -26.55 -71.72 -0.59
CA SER A 2 -26.13 -70.52 0.16
C SER A 2 -24.60 -70.31 0.20
N ASN A 3 -23.83 -71.12 -0.53
CA ASN A 3 -22.37 -71.00 -0.56
C ASN A 3 -21.81 -70.39 -1.85
N ASP A 4 -22.61 -70.26 -2.92
CA ASP A 4 -22.14 -69.69 -4.20
C ASP A 4 -22.25 -68.16 -4.29
N ILE A 5 -23.03 -67.52 -3.43
CA ILE A 5 -23.22 -66.05 -3.45
C ILE A 5 -22.06 -65.33 -2.75
N ASN A 6 -21.44 -65.94 -1.73
CA ASN A 6 -20.32 -65.34 -1.03
C ASN A 6 -19.01 -65.42 -1.82
N ASN A 7 -18.77 -66.50 -2.59
CA ASN A 7 -17.56 -66.58 -3.43
C ASN A 7 -17.58 -65.59 -4.59
N ILE A 8 -18.75 -65.28 -5.16
CA ILE A 8 -18.86 -64.29 -6.26
C ILE A 8 -18.67 -62.85 -5.74
N GLN A 9 -19.10 -62.54 -4.52
CA GLN A 9 -18.83 -61.23 -3.90
C GLN A 9 -17.36 -61.07 -3.49
N TRP A 10 -16.71 -62.12 -2.96
CA TRP A 10 -15.29 -62.06 -2.65
C TRP A 10 -14.41 -61.96 -3.89
N ILE A 11 -14.73 -62.68 -4.98
CA ILE A 11 -14.00 -62.55 -6.25
C ILE A 11 -14.23 -61.18 -6.90
N ARG A 12 -15.44 -60.59 -6.80
CA ARG A 12 -15.68 -59.21 -7.26
C ARG A 12 -15.01 -58.17 -6.38
N LEU A 13 -14.94 -58.36 -5.07
CA LEU A 13 -14.24 -57.43 -4.17
C LEU A 13 -12.73 -57.53 -4.38
N PHE A 14 -12.17 -58.74 -4.55
CA PHE A 14 -10.75 -58.94 -4.84
C PHE A 14 -10.38 -58.47 -6.25
N ALA A 15 -11.24 -58.69 -7.26
CA ALA A 15 -11.04 -58.15 -8.60
C ALA A 15 -11.21 -56.64 -8.63
N THR A 16 -12.12 -56.04 -7.85
CA THR A 16 -12.27 -54.58 -7.76
C THR A 16 -11.11 -53.98 -6.97
N ILE A 17 -10.61 -54.62 -5.92
CA ILE A 17 -9.41 -54.18 -5.17
C ILE A 17 -8.16 -54.34 -6.04
N ILE A 18 -8.01 -55.42 -6.81
CA ILE A 18 -6.90 -55.57 -7.76
C ILE A 18 -7.04 -54.57 -8.92
N LEU A 19 -8.24 -54.30 -9.45
CA LEU A 19 -8.45 -53.26 -10.47
C LEU A 19 -8.25 -51.85 -9.90
N PHE A 20 -8.57 -51.61 -8.62
CA PHE A 20 -8.33 -50.36 -7.90
C PHE A 20 -6.84 -50.20 -7.59
N PHE A 21 -6.12 -51.27 -7.27
CA PHE A 21 -4.66 -51.25 -7.13
C PHE A 21 -3.95 -51.13 -8.49
N PHE A 22 -4.47 -51.67 -9.59
CA PHE A 22 -3.90 -51.45 -10.94
C PHE A 22 -4.28 -50.09 -11.55
N THR A 23 -5.41 -49.49 -11.17
CA THR A 23 -5.79 -48.13 -11.61
C THR A 23 -5.24 -47.04 -10.69
N CYS A 24 -4.91 -47.35 -9.43
CA CYS A 24 -4.19 -46.45 -8.52
C CYS A 24 -2.66 -46.66 -8.51
N ALA A 25 -2.13 -47.77 -9.03
CA ALA A 25 -0.68 -47.94 -9.28
C ALA A 25 -0.20 -47.27 -10.58
N GLY A 26 -1.08 -46.54 -11.28
CA GLY A 26 -0.79 -45.82 -12.51
C GLY A 26 -0.55 -44.32 -12.35
N TYR A 27 -0.19 -43.82 -11.17
CA TYR A 27 0.36 -42.47 -10.99
C TYR A 27 1.40 -42.46 -9.86
N ALA A 28 2.38 -43.36 -9.91
CA ALA A 28 3.69 -42.91 -9.46
C ALA A 28 4.04 -41.73 -10.39
N GLN A 29 4.04 -40.50 -9.87
CA GLN A 29 4.60 -39.39 -10.63
C GLN A 29 6.02 -39.82 -10.99
N ASN A 30 6.26 -40.19 -12.24
CA ASN A 30 7.60 -40.26 -12.77
C ASN A 30 8.25 -38.93 -12.38
N SER A 31 9.33 -38.99 -11.61
CA SER A 31 9.88 -37.79 -10.97
C SER A 31 10.39 -36.78 -12.01
N ASN A 32 10.44 -37.17 -13.29
CA ASN A 32 10.88 -36.37 -14.45
C ASN A 32 12.25 -35.72 -14.18
N THR A 33 13.07 -36.39 -13.37
CA THR A 33 14.35 -35.87 -12.90
C THR A 33 15.49 -36.39 -13.75
N ILE A 34 16.47 -35.52 -13.98
CA ILE A 34 17.73 -35.78 -14.68
C ILE A 34 18.85 -35.40 -13.73
N LEU A 35 19.72 -36.35 -13.40
CA LEU A 35 20.89 -36.14 -12.58
C LEU A 35 22.12 -36.05 -13.48
N LEU A 36 22.84 -34.94 -13.35
CA LEU A 36 24.11 -34.68 -14.02
C LEU A 36 25.23 -34.77 -12.99
N VAL A 37 26.17 -35.68 -13.21
CA VAL A 37 27.38 -35.85 -12.39
C VAL A 37 28.58 -35.47 -13.24
N PRO A 38 29.44 -34.51 -12.83
CA PRO A 38 30.63 -34.14 -13.57
C PRO A 38 31.50 -35.36 -13.93
N SER A 39 31.89 -35.48 -15.20
CA SER A 39 32.76 -36.55 -15.68
C SER A 39 34.24 -36.23 -15.41
N PRO A 40 35.08 -37.22 -15.04
CA PRO A 40 36.54 -37.07 -15.00
C PRO A 40 37.17 -36.75 -16.36
N THR A 41 36.47 -37.04 -17.46
CA THR A 41 36.98 -36.84 -18.83
C THR A 41 36.52 -35.52 -19.45
N GLY A 42 35.70 -34.73 -18.76
CA GLY A 42 35.17 -33.47 -19.27
C GLY A 42 36.26 -32.42 -19.52
N SER A 43 35.91 -31.32 -20.18
CA SER A 43 36.89 -30.28 -20.50
C SER A 43 37.46 -29.62 -19.25
N GLU A 44 38.77 -29.35 -19.27
CA GLU A 44 39.48 -28.52 -18.29
C GLU A 44 40.65 -27.80 -18.96
N ALA A 45 40.90 -26.52 -18.60
CA ALA A 45 42.11 -25.77 -18.96
C ALA A 45 42.11 -24.39 -18.27
N ASP A 46 43.30 -23.79 -18.12
CA ASP A 46 43.48 -22.45 -17.56
C ASP A 46 42.75 -21.36 -18.38
N ASN A 47 42.57 -21.57 -19.69
CA ASN A 47 41.88 -20.66 -20.61
C ASN A 47 40.50 -21.15 -21.07
N LYS A 48 39.99 -22.24 -20.48
CA LYS A 48 38.64 -22.77 -20.75
C LYS A 48 37.70 -22.28 -19.65
N TYR A 49 37.02 -21.17 -19.94
CA TYR A 49 36.20 -20.45 -18.95
C TYR A 49 34.73 -20.87 -18.93
N THR A 50 34.23 -21.35 -20.06
CA THR A 50 32.82 -21.72 -20.24
C THR A 50 32.74 -23.04 -21.00
N ASP A 51 31.76 -23.87 -20.67
CA ASP A 51 31.41 -25.04 -21.45
C ASP A 51 29.90 -25.25 -21.58
N SER A 52 29.52 -26.12 -22.49
CA SER A 52 28.14 -26.52 -22.67
C SER A 52 28.00 -27.97 -23.08
N SER A 53 26.94 -28.61 -22.60
CA SER A 53 26.64 -30.01 -22.91
C SER A 53 25.21 -30.15 -23.37
N ILE A 54 25.04 -30.84 -24.50
CA ILE A 54 23.74 -31.03 -25.16
C ILE A 54 23.22 -32.42 -24.79
N PHE A 55 21.97 -32.50 -24.37
CA PHE A 55 21.28 -33.74 -24.04
C PHE A 55 20.10 -33.96 -24.97
N PHE A 56 19.76 -35.21 -25.23
CA PHE A 56 18.60 -35.63 -26.01
C PHE A 56 17.64 -36.44 -25.15
N ILE A 57 16.36 -36.09 -25.20
CA ILE A 57 15.28 -36.84 -24.57
C ILE A 57 14.56 -37.57 -25.69
N ASN A 58 14.65 -38.91 -25.71
CA ASN A 58 14.05 -39.69 -26.79
C ASN A 58 12.53 -39.84 -26.65
N ALA A 59 11.89 -40.51 -27.61
CA ALA A 59 10.43 -40.74 -27.62
C ALA A 59 9.92 -41.51 -26.39
N ALA A 60 10.75 -42.36 -25.80
CA ALA A 60 10.42 -43.14 -24.60
C ALA A 60 10.71 -42.37 -23.29
N GLY A 61 11.18 -41.12 -23.38
CA GLY A 61 11.52 -40.30 -22.22
C GLY A 61 12.88 -40.61 -21.58
N ALA A 62 13.72 -41.44 -22.22
CA ALA A 62 15.09 -41.67 -21.74
C ALA A 62 16.01 -40.52 -22.16
N VAL A 63 16.86 -40.09 -21.24
CA VAL A 63 17.80 -38.98 -21.43
C VAL A 63 19.20 -39.51 -21.67
N SER A 64 19.85 -39.01 -22.71
CA SER A 64 21.24 -39.35 -23.04
C SER A 64 22.00 -38.10 -23.47
N TYR A 65 23.33 -38.17 -23.41
CA TYR A 65 24.18 -37.16 -24.05
C TYR A 65 23.92 -37.15 -25.56
N TYR A 66 23.87 -35.96 -26.16
CA TYR A 66 23.71 -35.79 -27.60
C TYR A 66 25.07 -35.45 -28.22
N ASN A 67 25.48 -36.22 -29.22
CA ASN A 67 26.83 -36.16 -29.81
C ASN A 67 27.96 -36.43 -28.80
N SER A 68 27.85 -37.56 -28.09
CA SER A 68 28.84 -38.02 -27.11
C SER A 68 30.24 -38.14 -27.72
N ASN A 69 31.23 -37.64 -27.00
CA ASN A 69 32.65 -37.70 -27.33
C ASN A 69 33.51 -37.98 -26.08
N ALA A 70 34.82 -38.13 -26.25
CA ALA A 70 35.73 -38.46 -25.15
C ALA A 70 35.82 -37.37 -24.07
N SER A 71 35.36 -36.15 -24.37
CA SER A 71 35.38 -34.98 -23.50
C SER A 71 34.01 -34.57 -22.95
N ASP A 72 33.04 -35.50 -22.88
CA ASP A 72 31.72 -35.21 -22.33
C ASP A 72 31.82 -34.75 -20.85
N ASP A 73 31.22 -33.61 -20.53
CA ASP A 73 31.37 -32.97 -19.22
C ASP A 73 30.58 -33.64 -18.10
N TRP A 74 29.57 -34.43 -18.44
CA TRP A 74 28.62 -35.02 -17.49
C TRP A 74 28.33 -36.49 -17.79
N THR A 75 28.29 -37.29 -16.74
CA THR A 75 27.50 -38.54 -16.74
C THR A 75 26.05 -38.18 -16.46
N VAL A 76 25.13 -38.67 -17.31
CA VAL A 76 23.70 -38.40 -17.20
C VAL A 76 22.92 -39.66 -16.80
N THR A 77 22.08 -39.53 -15.78
CA THR A 77 21.08 -40.53 -15.42
C THR A 77 19.74 -39.83 -15.20
N GLY A 78 18.62 -40.51 -15.37
CA GLY A 78 17.33 -39.86 -15.16
C GLY A 78 16.17 -40.84 -15.12
N THR A 79 15.07 -40.42 -14.51
CA THR A 79 13.80 -41.14 -14.62
C THR A 79 13.15 -40.88 -15.97
N THR A 80 12.19 -41.72 -16.36
CA THR A 80 11.42 -41.54 -17.59
C THR A 80 10.74 -40.17 -17.64
N VAL A 81 11.16 -39.33 -18.58
CA VAL A 81 10.53 -38.03 -18.84
C VAL A 81 9.20 -38.24 -19.56
N THR A 82 8.11 -37.68 -19.02
CA THR A 82 6.76 -37.80 -19.60
C THR A 82 6.25 -36.50 -20.22
N ALA A 83 6.95 -35.38 -20.04
CA ALA A 83 6.54 -34.09 -20.58
C ALA A 83 6.64 -34.11 -22.11
N THR A 84 5.50 -34.16 -22.81
CA THR A 84 5.45 -34.32 -24.27
C THR A 84 6.18 -33.22 -25.03
N GLY A 85 6.22 -32.01 -24.48
CA GLY A 85 6.96 -30.88 -25.06
C GLY A 85 8.48 -31.05 -25.07
N ALA A 86 9.02 -32.02 -24.32
CA ALA A 86 10.43 -32.33 -24.22
C ALA A 86 10.84 -33.60 -25.00
N LEU A 87 9.89 -34.44 -25.41
CA LEU A 87 10.19 -35.71 -26.09
C LEU A 87 10.69 -35.49 -27.53
N ASN A 88 11.68 -36.28 -27.94
CA ASN A 88 12.40 -36.16 -29.20
C ASN A 88 13.06 -34.79 -29.42
N LYS A 89 13.45 -34.11 -28.34
CA LYS A 89 14.09 -32.80 -28.38
C LYS A 89 15.43 -32.82 -27.66
N THR A 90 16.24 -31.80 -27.94
CA THR A 90 17.49 -31.56 -27.23
C THR A 90 17.38 -30.36 -26.31
N PHE A 91 18.18 -30.33 -25.26
CA PHE A 91 18.42 -29.14 -24.44
C PHE A 91 19.90 -29.05 -24.08
N THR A 92 20.35 -27.87 -23.70
CA THR A 92 21.75 -27.63 -23.36
C THR A 92 21.86 -27.13 -21.92
N ILE A 93 22.81 -27.67 -21.15
CA ILE A 93 23.28 -27.02 -19.93
C ILE A 93 24.53 -26.20 -20.26
N THR A 94 24.59 -24.97 -19.78
CA THR A 94 25.76 -24.08 -19.93
C THR A 94 26.34 -23.81 -18.55
N PHE A 95 27.65 -23.79 -18.41
CA PHE A 95 28.30 -23.45 -17.14
C PHE A 95 29.65 -22.78 -17.37
N GLY A 96 30.14 -22.04 -16.37
CA GLY A 96 31.42 -21.38 -16.45
C GLY A 96 32.05 -21.07 -15.10
N GLY A 97 33.38 -21.02 -15.07
CA GLY A 97 34.19 -20.72 -13.90
C GLY A 97 34.34 -19.21 -13.67
N MET A 98 34.26 -18.80 -12.41
CA MET A 98 34.35 -17.42 -11.96
C MET A 98 35.57 -17.27 -11.06
N HIS A 99 36.47 -16.34 -11.39
CA HIS A 99 37.62 -16.00 -10.54
C HIS A 99 37.21 -15.00 -9.45
N SER A 100 36.26 -14.12 -9.78
CA SER A 100 35.69 -13.17 -8.83
C SER A 100 34.20 -13.00 -9.05
N VAL A 101 33.47 -12.89 -7.94
CA VAL A 101 32.01 -12.78 -7.91
C VAL A 101 31.58 -11.48 -7.23
N LYS A 102 30.53 -10.86 -7.76
CA LYS A 102 29.94 -9.64 -7.20
C LYS A 102 29.14 -9.96 -5.94
N THR A 103 29.65 -9.46 -4.81
CA THR A 103 29.06 -9.66 -3.48
C THR A 103 28.45 -8.38 -2.89
N THR A 104 28.42 -7.29 -3.66
CA THR A 104 27.63 -6.10 -3.31
C THR A 104 26.14 -6.41 -3.45
N GLU A 105 25.36 -6.14 -2.41
CA GLU A 105 23.90 -6.32 -2.45
C GLU A 105 23.26 -5.60 -3.65
N GLY A 106 22.38 -6.29 -4.36
CA GLY A 106 21.69 -5.78 -5.55
C GLY A 106 21.35 -6.87 -6.57
N ASN A 107 20.78 -6.47 -7.71
CA ASN A 107 20.32 -7.39 -8.77
C ASN A 107 21.43 -8.23 -9.42
N ASN A 108 22.68 -7.76 -9.33
CA ASN A 108 23.86 -8.46 -9.83
C ASN A 108 24.64 -9.17 -8.72
N PHE A 109 24.07 -9.33 -7.53
CA PHE A 109 24.68 -10.17 -6.52
C PHE A 109 24.80 -11.62 -7.04
N GLY A 110 25.99 -12.19 -6.93
CA GLY A 110 26.34 -13.48 -7.54
C GLY A 110 26.80 -13.40 -8.99
N GLU A 111 26.95 -12.21 -9.57
CA GLU A 111 27.45 -12.01 -10.93
C GLU A 111 28.95 -12.23 -11.08
N MET A 112 29.36 -12.89 -12.16
CA MET A 112 30.77 -13.02 -12.52
C MET A 112 31.37 -11.64 -12.83
N ILE A 113 32.40 -11.26 -12.09
CA ILE A 113 33.21 -10.06 -12.39
C ILE A 113 34.33 -10.43 -13.36
N SER A 114 35.00 -11.56 -13.13
CA SER A 114 36.03 -12.10 -14.02
C SER A 114 35.96 -13.62 -14.12
N ALA A 115 36.31 -14.16 -15.29
CA ALA A 115 36.25 -15.58 -15.60
C ALA A 115 37.48 -16.33 -15.07
N ALA A 116 37.33 -17.63 -14.79
CA ALA A 116 38.42 -18.53 -14.39
C ALA A 116 38.39 -19.84 -15.16
N GLY A 117 39.56 -20.49 -15.28
CA GLY A 117 39.68 -21.82 -15.87
C GLY A 117 38.95 -22.88 -15.05
N ILE A 118 38.37 -23.86 -15.73
CA ILE A 118 37.66 -24.99 -15.12
C ILE A 118 38.68 -26.07 -14.69
N ASP A 119 38.60 -26.53 -13.44
CA ASP A 119 39.36 -27.66 -12.90
C ASP A 119 38.46 -28.89 -12.67
N ARG A 120 39.03 -30.09 -12.83
CA ARG A 120 38.36 -31.36 -12.49
C ARG A 120 39.20 -32.22 -11.57
N ALA A 121 38.59 -32.68 -10.48
CA ALA A 121 39.19 -33.70 -9.63
C ALA A 121 39.19 -35.08 -10.31
N SER A 122 39.91 -36.07 -9.74
CA SER A 122 39.97 -37.42 -10.30
C SER A 122 38.61 -38.14 -10.37
N ASN A 123 37.65 -37.74 -9.54
CA ASN A 123 36.26 -38.22 -9.57
C ASN A 123 35.34 -37.34 -10.44
N GLY A 124 35.88 -36.32 -11.13
CA GLY A 124 35.18 -35.38 -11.99
C GLY A 124 34.71 -34.11 -11.32
N ALA A 125 34.73 -34.00 -9.99
CA ALA A 125 34.17 -32.87 -9.26
C ALA A 125 34.79 -31.53 -9.68
N LEU A 126 33.95 -30.53 -9.92
CA LEU A 126 34.33 -29.25 -10.53
C LEU A 126 34.95 -28.31 -9.49
N GLY A 127 36.09 -27.71 -9.85
CA GLY A 127 36.78 -26.66 -9.10
C GLY A 127 37.32 -25.57 -10.04
N ILE A 128 38.07 -24.61 -9.51
CA ILE A 128 38.60 -23.47 -10.27
C ILE A 128 40.12 -23.58 -10.38
N ARG A 129 40.66 -23.32 -11.57
CA ARG A 129 42.11 -23.28 -11.82
C ARG A 129 42.70 -21.89 -11.58
N GLY A 130 43.92 -21.88 -11.06
CA GLY A 130 44.71 -20.67 -10.86
C GLY A 130 44.41 -19.92 -9.55
N GLY A 131 43.58 -20.51 -8.68
CA GLY A 131 43.30 -20.04 -7.32
C GLY A 131 44.35 -20.45 -6.30
N ILE A 132 44.00 -20.36 -5.01
CA ILE A 132 44.86 -20.77 -3.88
C ILE A 132 45.01 -22.31 -3.87
N SER A 133 43.96 -22.98 -4.29
CA SER A 133 43.80 -24.41 -4.50
C SER A 133 43.14 -24.62 -5.87
N ASN A 134 42.94 -25.89 -6.24
CA ASN A 134 42.18 -26.25 -7.43
C ASN A 134 40.68 -26.46 -7.14
N GLY A 135 40.22 -26.13 -5.92
CA GLY A 135 38.81 -26.14 -5.53
C GLY A 135 38.15 -24.79 -5.79
N ILE A 136 37.11 -24.45 -5.03
CA ILE A 136 36.45 -23.13 -5.09
C ILE A 136 36.92 -22.29 -3.89
N ASP A 137 37.85 -21.36 -4.14
CA ASP A 137 38.44 -20.49 -3.11
C ASP A 137 37.67 -19.18 -2.94
N PRO A 138 37.96 -18.36 -1.89
CA PRO A 138 37.27 -17.11 -1.63
C PRO A 138 37.10 -16.22 -2.86
N ASN A 139 35.85 -15.83 -3.12
CA ASN A 139 35.40 -15.06 -4.29
C ASN A 139 35.34 -15.83 -5.62
N GLU A 140 35.80 -17.08 -5.68
CA GLU A 140 35.67 -17.94 -6.86
C GLU A 140 34.35 -18.71 -6.86
N GLY A 141 33.93 -19.22 -8.02
CA GLY A 141 32.72 -20.04 -8.11
C GLY A 141 32.35 -20.51 -9.52
N PHE A 142 31.16 -21.07 -9.66
CA PHE A 142 30.57 -21.47 -10.95
C PHE A 142 29.19 -20.85 -11.14
N TYR A 143 28.85 -20.53 -12.39
CA TYR A 143 27.47 -20.25 -12.78
C TYR A 143 26.93 -21.37 -13.68
N PHE A 144 25.62 -21.57 -13.67
CA PHE A 144 24.89 -22.56 -14.45
C PHE A 144 23.68 -21.95 -15.15
N GLY A 145 23.42 -22.37 -16.38
CA GLY A 145 22.31 -21.92 -17.21
C GLY A 145 21.77 -23.03 -18.11
N LEU A 146 20.70 -22.71 -18.84
CA LEU A 146 19.97 -23.60 -19.74
C LEU A 146 19.71 -22.92 -21.08
N ASP A 147 19.88 -23.65 -22.17
CA ASP A 147 19.33 -23.31 -23.49
C ASP A 147 18.30 -24.38 -23.87
N LEU A 148 17.04 -23.94 -23.92
CA LEU A 148 15.89 -24.79 -24.21
C LEU A 148 15.26 -24.45 -25.57
N THR A 149 16.00 -23.81 -26.49
CA THR A 149 15.50 -23.36 -27.80
C THR A 149 14.79 -24.48 -28.58
N ASN A 150 15.25 -25.73 -28.42
CA ASN A 150 14.69 -26.89 -29.12
C ASN A 150 13.50 -27.56 -28.41
N LEU A 151 13.20 -27.22 -27.14
CA LEU A 151 12.01 -27.70 -26.43
C LEU A 151 10.77 -26.92 -26.86
N SER A 152 9.60 -27.58 -26.82
CA SER A 152 8.32 -26.87 -26.94
C SER A 152 8.06 -26.02 -25.69
N SER A 153 7.41 -24.87 -25.86
CA SER A 153 6.93 -24.03 -24.74
C SER A 153 6.00 -24.75 -23.76
N THR A 154 5.43 -25.89 -24.18
CA THR A 154 4.63 -26.78 -23.34
C THR A 154 5.44 -27.61 -22.34
N ALA A 155 6.78 -27.51 -22.35
CA ALA A 155 7.67 -28.07 -21.34
C ALA A 155 8.63 -26.99 -20.81
N ALA A 156 9.17 -27.23 -19.62
CA ALA A 156 10.21 -26.41 -18.99
C ALA A 156 11.23 -27.31 -18.30
N ILE A 157 12.41 -26.77 -17.94
CA ILE A 157 13.40 -27.47 -17.12
C ILE A 157 13.74 -26.59 -15.92
N GLN A 158 13.76 -27.19 -14.72
CA GLN A 158 14.11 -26.55 -13.46
C GLN A 158 15.40 -27.12 -12.87
N ILE A 159 16.28 -26.27 -12.34
CA ILE A 159 17.39 -26.68 -11.48
C ILE A 159 16.85 -26.84 -10.05
N THR A 160 16.97 -28.05 -9.50
CA THR A 160 16.33 -28.41 -8.22
C THR A 160 17.32 -28.73 -7.11
N LYS A 161 18.50 -29.29 -7.43
CA LYS A 161 19.54 -29.57 -6.43
C LYS A 161 20.94 -29.35 -6.96
N ILE A 162 21.86 -28.99 -6.06
CA ILE A 162 23.31 -28.91 -6.30
C ILE A 162 24.03 -29.75 -5.26
N GLY A 163 24.95 -30.60 -5.69
CA GLY A 163 25.84 -31.33 -4.78
C GLY A 163 27.16 -30.62 -4.59
N VAL A 164 27.65 -30.61 -3.36
CA VAL A 164 28.97 -30.07 -3.00
C VAL A 164 29.73 -31.03 -2.09
N THR A 165 31.06 -30.93 -2.09
CA THR A 165 31.97 -31.72 -1.23
C THR A 165 33.17 -30.89 -0.79
N ASP A 166 33.94 -31.44 0.13
CA ASP A 166 35.27 -31.00 0.56
C ASP A 166 35.29 -29.71 1.40
N LEU A 167 34.17 -29.33 2.03
CA LEU A 167 34.15 -28.29 3.07
C LEU A 167 34.69 -28.86 4.39
N SER A 168 36.01 -28.93 4.52
CA SER A 168 36.72 -29.71 5.52
C SER A 168 36.84 -29.01 6.88
N ALA A 169 36.87 -27.67 6.88
CA ALA A 169 37.00 -26.87 8.11
C ALA A 169 35.67 -26.25 8.57
N ILE A 170 35.54 -25.96 9.86
CA ILE A 170 34.30 -25.42 10.45
C ILE A 170 33.97 -24.01 9.90
N ASN A 171 34.98 -23.24 9.50
CA ASN A 171 34.84 -21.87 9.01
C ASN A 171 34.77 -21.75 7.47
N GLU A 172 34.67 -22.88 6.77
CA GLU A 172 34.47 -22.91 5.33
C GLU A 172 32.97 -22.81 4.99
N THR A 173 32.63 -21.86 4.13
CA THR A 173 31.25 -21.62 3.71
C THR A 173 31.18 -21.37 2.21
N GLY A 174 30.15 -21.89 1.57
CA GLY A 174 29.78 -21.49 0.23
C GLY A 174 28.38 -20.90 0.21
N MET A 175 28.03 -20.29 -0.92
CA MET A 175 26.74 -19.68 -1.14
C MET A 175 26.15 -20.17 -2.46
N VAL A 176 24.85 -20.46 -2.45
CA VAL A 176 24.07 -20.68 -3.66
C VAL A 176 23.12 -19.52 -3.83
N VAL A 177 23.10 -18.91 -5.02
CA VAL A 177 22.33 -17.71 -5.34
C VAL A 177 21.57 -17.90 -6.64
N SER A 178 20.27 -17.63 -6.62
CA SER A 178 19.50 -17.47 -7.85
C SER A 178 19.91 -16.19 -8.57
N ARG A 179 20.36 -16.29 -9.82
CA ARG A 179 20.66 -15.12 -10.65
C ARG A 179 19.41 -14.51 -11.29
N MET A 180 18.27 -15.18 -11.15
CA MET A 180 16.95 -14.65 -11.49
C MET A 180 16.36 -13.82 -10.33
N ASN A 181 16.71 -14.15 -9.08
CA ASN A 181 16.40 -13.33 -7.90
C ASN A 181 17.48 -13.54 -6.81
N PRO A 182 18.45 -12.62 -6.68
CA PRO A 182 19.56 -12.78 -5.74
C PRO A 182 19.16 -12.82 -4.25
N LEU A 183 17.93 -12.43 -3.89
CA LEU A 183 17.43 -12.61 -2.51
C LEU A 183 17.12 -14.08 -2.19
N LYS A 184 16.85 -14.91 -3.20
CA LYS A 184 16.76 -16.37 -3.03
C LYS A 184 18.19 -16.93 -3.04
N ARG A 185 18.79 -16.91 -1.86
CA ARG A 185 20.13 -17.42 -1.59
C ARG A 185 20.20 -18.12 -0.25
N LEU A 186 21.17 -19.00 -0.12
CA LEU A 186 21.50 -19.68 1.12
C LEU A 186 23.01 -19.77 1.26
N VAL A 187 23.49 -19.79 2.50
CA VAL A 187 24.87 -20.04 2.87
C VAL A 187 24.96 -21.44 3.44
N PHE A 188 25.75 -22.29 2.79
CA PHE A 188 25.98 -23.65 3.20
C PHE A 188 27.37 -23.80 3.85
N GLY A 189 27.49 -24.75 4.77
CA GLY A 189 28.73 -25.02 5.49
C GLY A 189 28.55 -26.04 6.60
N ASN A 190 29.60 -26.23 7.39
CA ASN A 190 29.56 -27.10 8.57
C ASN A 190 28.68 -26.50 9.68
N ALA A 191 28.07 -27.37 10.49
CA ALA A 191 27.16 -26.95 11.55
C ALA A 191 27.86 -26.07 12.62
N GLY A 192 27.18 -25.02 13.08
CA GLY A 192 27.62 -24.18 14.20
C GLY A 192 28.42 -22.93 13.84
N PHE A 193 28.75 -22.69 12.56
CA PHE A 193 29.41 -21.46 12.13
C PHE A 193 28.41 -20.31 11.93
N PRO A 194 28.68 -19.08 12.42
CA PRO A 194 27.78 -17.94 12.25
C PRO A 194 27.50 -17.63 10.78
N GLY A 195 26.22 -17.47 10.41
CA GLY A 195 25.79 -17.11 9.06
C GLY A 195 25.44 -18.29 8.14
N VAL A 196 25.74 -19.54 8.51
CA VAL A 196 25.31 -20.74 7.77
C VAL A 196 23.83 -21.01 8.04
N ASN A 197 23.01 -21.06 6.98
CA ASN A 197 21.58 -21.38 7.04
C ASN A 197 21.20 -22.68 6.32
N TYR A 198 22.18 -23.38 5.73
CA TYR A 198 22.04 -24.74 5.20
C TYR A 198 23.19 -25.63 5.66
N GLN A 199 22.93 -26.54 6.60
CA GLN A 199 23.99 -27.33 7.23
C GLN A 199 24.32 -28.59 6.42
N LEU A 200 25.61 -28.83 6.20
CA LEU A 200 26.13 -30.05 5.59
C LEU A 200 26.81 -30.90 6.66
N SER A 201 26.34 -32.13 6.83
CA SER A 201 26.94 -33.06 7.79
C SER A 201 28.24 -33.63 7.22
N GLY A 202 29.38 -33.23 7.81
CA GLY A 202 30.70 -33.71 7.39
C GLY A 202 31.25 -33.03 6.13
N GLY A 203 30.86 -31.79 5.84
CA GLY A 203 31.47 -30.99 4.78
C GLY A 203 31.04 -31.32 3.34
N ALA A 204 30.08 -32.24 3.17
CA ALA A 204 29.56 -32.63 1.87
C ALA A 204 28.05 -32.88 1.94
N GLY A 205 27.36 -32.73 0.81
CA GLY A 205 25.95 -33.05 0.72
C GLY A 205 25.23 -32.42 -0.46
N ILE A 206 23.92 -32.64 -0.49
CA ILE A 206 23.03 -32.14 -1.55
C ILE A 206 22.22 -30.98 -1.01
N ILE A 207 22.27 -29.86 -1.73
CA ILE A 207 21.57 -28.63 -1.44
C ILE A 207 20.31 -28.59 -2.29
N ASP A 208 19.13 -28.59 -1.65
CA ASP A 208 17.85 -28.42 -2.33
C ASP A 208 17.57 -26.93 -2.58
N VAL A 209 17.49 -26.55 -3.86
CA VAL A 209 17.19 -25.20 -4.33
C VAL A 209 15.84 -25.12 -5.05
N SER A 210 14.99 -26.14 -4.93
CA SER A 210 13.67 -26.17 -5.57
C SER A 210 12.81 -24.96 -5.20
N ALA A 211 12.96 -24.46 -3.95
CA ALA A 211 12.29 -23.27 -3.46
C ALA A 211 12.76 -21.96 -4.13
N PHE A 212 13.89 -21.97 -4.86
CA PHE A 212 14.36 -20.81 -5.61
C PHE A 212 13.61 -20.64 -6.94
N ASN A 213 12.84 -21.66 -7.36
CA ASN A 213 12.04 -21.64 -8.59
C ASN A 213 12.86 -21.37 -9.86
N LEU A 214 14.06 -21.96 -9.95
CA LEU A 214 15.02 -21.78 -11.05
C LEU A 214 14.63 -22.58 -12.30
N TYR A 215 13.63 -22.12 -13.06
CA TYR A 215 13.20 -22.81 -14.28
C TYR A 215 13.25 -21.92 -15.52
N LEU A 216 13.36 -22.58 -16.67
CA LEU A 216 13.31 -21.97 -17.98
C LEU A 216 12.28 -22.71 -18.84
N THR A 217 11.47 -21.96 -19.60
CA THR A 217 10.45 -22.53 -20.50
C THR A 217 11.07 -22.89 -21.85
N GLY A 218 10.56 -23.94 -22.50
CA GLY A 218 11.00 -24.32 -23.85
C GLY A 218 10.88 -23.16 -24.85
N GLY A 219 11.89 -23.02 -25.70
CA GLY A 219 12.06 -21.89 -26.61
C GLY A 219 12.85 -20.70 -26.05
N GLN A 220 13.33 -20.77 -24.80
CA GLN A 220 14.09 -19.69 -24.15
C GLN A 220 15.54 -20.09 -23.83
N VAL A 221 16.38 -19.09 -23.56
CA VAL A 221 17.80 -19.25 -23.17
C VAL A 221 18.12 -18.37 -21.96
N ASN A 222 18.81 -18.93 -20.97
CA ASN A 222 19.45 -18.18 -19.90
C ASN A 222 20.76 -18.85 -19.52
N ASN A 223 21.89 -18.19 -19.79
CA ASN A 223 23.23 -18.78 -19.63
C ASN A 223 23.75 -18.79 -18.19
N ALA A 224 23.09 -18.12 -17.25
CA ALA A 224 23.54 -17.99 -15.86
C ALA A 224 22.34 -17.80 -14.93
N MET A 225 21.55 -18.86 -14.73
CA MET A 225 20.38 -18.91 -13.83
C MET A 225 20.76 -19.06 -12.36
N LEU A 226 21.90 -19.69 -12.06
CA LEU A 226 22.35 -20.02 -10.71
C LEU A 226 23.84 -19.76 -10.57
N SER A 227 24.26 -19.20 -9.44
CA SER A 227 25.67 -19.09 -9.06
C SER A 227 25.94 -19.88 -7.77
N VAL A 228 27.08 -20.55 -7.72
CA VAL A 228 27.60 -21.27 -6.54
C VAL A 228 29.03 -20.80 -6.31
N PHE A 229 29.32 -20.16 -5.18
CA PHE A 229 30.63 -19.54 -4.96
C PHE A 229 31.02 -19.54 -3.49
N ASN A 230 32.30 -19.35 -3.20
CA ASN A 230 32.81 -19.22 -1.84
C ASN A 230 32.61 -17.79 -1.32
N ASN A 231 31.79 -17.65 -0.28
CA ASN A 231 31.52 -16.37 0.39
C ASN A 231 32.29 -16.22 1.72
N GLY A 232 33.15 -17.19 2.05
CA GLY A 232 33.97 -17.18 3.25
C GLY A 232 35.29 -16.43 3.07
N ALA A 233 35.97 -16.17 4.19
CA ALA A 233 37.30 -15.54 4.20
C ALA A 233 38.45 -16.58 4.16
N ALA A 234 38.13 -17.87 4.26
CA ALA A 234 39.09 -18.97 4.28
C ALA A 234 39.08 -19.74 2.96
N ALA A 235 40.27 -20.15 2.51
CA ALA A 235 40.42 -21.13 1.43
C ALA A 235 39.61 -22.39 1.80
N SER A 236 38.67 -22.77 0.94
CA SER A 236 37.70 -23.85 1.24
C SER A 236 37.89 -25.06 0.35
N GLY A 237 38.57 -24.95 -0.79
CA GLY A 237 38.85 -26.07 -1.68
C GLY A 237 37.62 -26.86 -2.15
N PHE A 238 36.39 -26.40 -1.88
CA PHE A 238 35.17 -27.18 -2.07
C PHE A 238 34.87 -27.33 -3.56
N ARG A 239 34.15 -28.40 -3.90
CA ARG A 239 33.88 -28.74 -5.31
C ARG A 239 32.42 -29.05 -5.54
N ILE A 240 31.96 -28.85 -6.78
CA ILE A 240 30.60 -29.20 -7.21
C ILE A 240 30.59 -30.63 -7.75
N THR A 241 29.68 -31.46 -7.22
CA THR A 241 29.64 -32.91 -7.47
C THR A 241 28.44 -33.37 -8.26
N GLN A 242 27.36 -32.58 -8.33
CA GLN A 242 26.20 -32.91 -9.16
C GLN A 242 25.23 -31.73 -9.33
N ILE A 243 24.38 -31.84 -10.35
CA ILE A 243 23.22 -30.98 -10.60
C ILE A 243 22.00 -31.86 -10.88
N GLU A 244 20.90 -31.62 -10.18
CA GLU A 244 19.62 -32.27 -10.45
C GLU A 244 18.70 -31.30 -11.20
N LEU A 245 18.28 -31.71 -12.39
CA LEU A 245 17.28 -31.03 -13.20
C LEU A 245 15.94 -31.77 -13.10
N LYS A 246 14.84 -31.03 -13.25
CA LYS A 246 13.49 -31.59 -13.37
C LYS A 246 12.81 -31.06 -14.61
N VAL A 247 12.30 -31.96 -15.45
CA VAL A 247 11.49 -31.61 -16.63
C VAL A 247 10.04 -31.41 -16.19
N LEU A 248 9.50 -30.25 -16.50
CA LEU A 248 8.19 -29.78 -16.09
C LEU A 248 7.21 -29.78 -17.26
N THR A 249 5.92 -29.94 -16.96
CA THR A 249 4.84 -29.76 -17.94
C THR A 249 4.20 -28.38 -17.77
N ASN A 250 4.02 -27.66 -18.88
CA ASN A 250 3.34 -26.34 -18.96
C ASN A 250 1.95 -26.45 -19.60
N ILE A 251 1.22 -27.52 -19.32
CA ILE A 251 -0.13 -27.79 -19.81
C ILE A 251 -0.98 -28.22 -18.62
N PHE A 252 -2.18 -27.66 -18.50
CA PHE A 252 -3.16 -28.10 -17.52
C PHE A 252 -3.97 -29.29 -18.05
N ASN A 253 -4.30 -30.27 -17.19
CA ASN A 253 -5.16 -31.38 -17.60
C ASN A 253 -6.64 -30.92 -17.69
N PRO A 254 -7.23 -30.81 -18.89
CA PRO A 254 -8.60 -30.29 -19.04
C PRO A 254 -9.65 -31.16 -18.34
N GLN A 255 -9.37 -32.45 -18.13
CA GLN A 255 -10.30 -33.36 -17.45
C GLN A 255 -10.54 -32.96 -15.99
N GLN A 256 -9.56 -32.33 -15.32
CA GLN A 256 -9.77 -31.86 -13.95
C GLN A 256 -10.82 -30.76 -13.86
N VAL A 257 -10.94 -29.91 -14.88
CA VAL A 257 -11.99 -28.89 -14.97
C VAL A 257 -13.35 -29.56 -15.18
N THR A 258 -13.46 -30.44 -16.17
CA THR A 258 -14.74 -31.08 -16.55
C THR A 258 -15.28 -32.05 -15.50
N ASN A 259 -14.44 -32.53 -14.58
CA ASN A 259 -14.83 -33.40 -13.48
C ASN A 259 -15.45 -32.65 -12.29
N ILE A 260 -15.40 -31.32 -12.28
CA ILE A 260 -15.94 -30.48 -11.20
C ILE A 260 -17.20 -29.77 -11.72
N ALA A 261 -18.31 -29.98 -11.02
CA ALA A 261 -19.58 -29.31 -11.32
C ALA A 261 -19.59 -27.83 -10.89
N HIS A 262 -20.44 -27.04 -11.53
CA HIS A 262 -20.69 -25.66 -11.14
C HIS A 262 -21.44 -25.56 -9.80
N PRO A 263 -21.17 -24.54 -8.95
CA PRO A 263 -20.09 -23.55 -9.08
C PRO A 263 -18.71 -24.14 -8.74
N ARG A 264 -17.71 -23.84 -9.57
CA ARG A 264 -16.33 -24.33 -9.42
C ARG A 264 -15.28 -23.22 -9.25
N LEU A 265 -15.63 -21.96 -9.49
CA LEU A 265 -14.70 -20.82 -9.38
C LEU A 265 -14.80 -20.14 -8.00
N LEU A 266 -13.65 -19.94 -7.36
CA LEU A 266 -13.43 -19.21 -6.09
C LEU A 266 -14.12 -19.75 -4.83
N LEU A 267 -15.41 -20.07 -4.91
CA LEU A 267 -16.25 -20.52 -3.80
C LEU A 267 -17.15 -21.65 -4.29
N LYS A 268 -16.81 -22.90 -3.99
CA LYS A 268 -17.58 -24.10 -4.35
C LYS A 268 -18.89 -24.19 -3.57
N GLN A 269 -19.77 -25.08 -4.02
CA GLN A 269 -21.02 -25.39 -3.31
C GLN A 269 -20.73 -25.83 -1.86
N GLY A 270 -21.41 -25.21 -0.89
CA GLY A 270 -21.28 -25.50 0.54
C GLY A 270 -20.23 -24.67 1.28
N GLN A 271 -19.28 -24.03 0.56
CA GLN A 271 -18.24 -23.21 1.20
C GLN A 271 -18.76 -21.87 1.75
N GLN A 272 -20.01 -21.50 1.45
CA GLN A 272 -20.69 -20.33 2.03
C GLN A 272 -20.76 -20.38 3.56
N VAL A 273 -20.80 -21.59 4.15
CA VAL A 273 -20.87 -21.77 5.61
C VAL A 273 -19.67 -21.14 6.32
N ALA A 274 -18.47 -21.22 5.75
CA ALA A 274 -17.28 -20.59 6.33
C ALA A 274 -17.36 -19.06 6.30
N ILE A 275 -18.00 -18.48 5.29
CA ILE A 275 -18.28 -17.03 5.25
C ILE A 275 -19.32 -16.65 6.31
N GLN A 276 -20.37 -17.46 6.48
CA GLN A 276 -21.37 -17.24 7.54
C GLN A 276 -20.73 -17.25 8.93
N THR A 277 -19.80 -18.17 9.19
CA THR A 277 -19.01 -18.19 10.42
C THR A 277 -18.17 -16.93 10.59
N LEU A 278 -17.48 -16.48 9.53
CA LEU A 278 -16.66 -15.27 9.57
C LEU A 278 -17.48 -14.04 9.95
N ILE A 279 -18.61 -13.79 9.27
CA ILE A 279 -19.44 -12.61 9.51
C ILE A 279 -20.14 -12.66 10.88
N ALA A 280 -20.46 -13.86 11.39
CA ALA A 280 -21.00 -13.99 12.75
C ALA A 280 -19.97 -13.69 13.85
N GLN A 281 -18.67 -13.85 13.55
CA GLN A 281 -17.57 -13.67 14.52
C GLN A 281 -16.85 -12.33 14.38
N SER A 282 -17.04 -11.61 13.29
CA SER A 282 -16.34 -10.34 13.00
C SER A 282 -17.33 -9.27 12.55
N ALA A 283 -17.52 -8.25 13.40
CA ALA A 283 -18.33 -7.08 13.07
C ALA A 283 -17.82 -6.36 11.82
N ASP A 284 -16.49 -6.27 11.65
CA ASP A 284 -15.86 -5.63 10.49
C ASP A 284 -16.23 -6.37 9.19
N PHE A 285 -16.10 -7.70 9.13
CA PHE A 285 -16.51 -8.47 7.94
C PHE A 285 -18.03 -8.51 7.76
N ASN A 286 -18.80 -8.46 8.84
CA ASN A 286 -20.26 -8.31 8.74
C ASN A 286 -20.65 -6.98 8.09
N ALA A 287 -19.97 -5.87 8.43
CA ALA A 287 -20.20 -4.58 7.78
C ALA A 287 -19.90 -4.64 6.27
N VAL A 288 -18.84 -5.35 5.86
CA VAL A 288 -18.55 -5.59 4.43
C VAL A 288 -19.66 -6.41 3.77
N HIS A 289 -20.12 -7.47 4.43
CA HIS A 289 -21.24 -8.29 3.93
C HIS A 289 -22.53 -7.48 3.76
N SER A 290 -22.92 -6.73 4.78
CA SER A 290 -24.09 -5.85 4.76
C SER A 290 -23.98 -4.83 3.64
N TYR A 291 -22.83 -4.18 3.47
CA TYR A 291 -22.62 -3.22 2.39
C TYR A 291 -22.77 -3.87 1.00
N ILE A 292 -22.27 -5.09 0.78
CA ILE A 292 -22.47 -5.80 -0.49
C ILE A 292 -23.97 -6.05 -0.75
N LEU A 293 -24.74 -6.46 0.27
CA LEU A 293 -26.19 -6.67 0.13
C LEU A 293 -26.93 -5.36 -0.17
N GLU A 294 -26.61 -4.28 0.53
CA GLU A 294 -27.20 -2.96 0.28
C GLU A 294 -26.93 -2.50 -1.16
N GLN A 295 -25.70 -2.66 -1.66
CA GLN A 295 -25.38 -2.35 -3.05
C GLN A 295 -26.15 -3.26 -4.02
N ALA A 296 -26.27 -4.56 -3.72
CA ALA A 296 -27.05 -5.49 -4.54
C ALA A 296 -28.53 -5.08 -4.63
N ASP A 297 -29.12 -4.58 -3.53
CA ASP A 297 -30.49 -4.05 -3.53
C ASP A 297 -30.63 -2.83 -4.45
N THR A 298 -29.66 -1.92 -4.46
CA THR A 298 -29.68 -0.78 -5.42
C THR A 298 -29.63 -1.25 -6.87
N PHE A 299 -28.95 -2.36 -7.16
CA PHE A 299 -28.84 -2.89 -8.52
C PHE A 299 -30.13 -3.54 -9.02
N LEU A 300 -31.07 -3.92 -8.14
CA LEU A 300 -32.37 -4.45 -8.52
C LEU A 300 -33.19 -3.46 -9.35
N ILE A 301 -33.02 -2.16 -9.09
CA ILE A 301 -33.74 -1.06 -9.76
C ILE A 301 -32.84 -0.20 -10.67
N ALA A 302 -31.56 -0.54 -10.80
CA ALA A 302 -30.65 0.17 -11.68
C ALA A 302 -31.09 0.10 -13.15
N PRO A 303 -30.87 1.15 -13.96
CA PRO A 303 -31.13 1.08 -15.40
C PRO A 303 -30.29 -0.02 -16.07
N ALA A 304 -30.76 -0.50 -17.22
CA ALA A 304 -29.99 -1.44 -18.03
C ALA A 304 -28.67 -0.79 -18.49
N LEU A 305 -27.61 -1.60 -18.57
CA LEU A 305 -26.34 -1.13 -19.10
C LEU A 305 -26.46 -0.79 -20.58
N VAL A 306 -25.82 0.30 -20.98
CA VAL A 306 -25.87 0.81 -22.36
C VAL A 306 -24.57 0.51 -23.08
N TYR A 307 -24.68 0.07 -24.33
CA TYR A 307 -23.54 -0.04 -25.22
C TYR A 307 -23.01 1.35 -25.58
N ASN A 308 -21.87 1.74 -25.01
CA ASN A 308 -21.26 3.05 -25.22
C ASN A 308 -19.77 2.92 -25.57
N ALA A 309 -19.47 2.32 -26.72
CA ALA A 309 -18.11 2.20 -27.22
C ALA A 309 -17.61 3.54 -27.77
N THR A 310 -16.92 4.33 -26.94
CA THR A 310 -16.31 5.61 -27.34
C THR A 310 -14.83 5.38 -27.66
N ASN A 311 -14.36 5.82 -28.83
CA ASN A 311 -12.96 5.63 -29.29
C ASN A 311 -12.46 4.17 -29.19
N GLY A 312 -13.35 3.19 -29.42
CA GLY A 312 -13.03 1.77 -29.32
C GLY A 312 -12.84 1.26 -27.88
N ARG A 313 -13.36 1.98 -26.88
CA ARG A 313 -13.30 1.65 -25.45
C ARG A 313 -14.70 1.59 -24.81
N MET A 314 -14.89 0.66 -23.89
CA MET A 314 -16.04 0.46 -23.01
C MET A 314 -15.66 -0.07 -21.61
N LEU A 315 -14.41 0.16 -21.17
CA LEU A 315 -13.86 -0.36 -19.92
C LEU A 315 -14.74 -0.05 -18.70
N GLU A 316 -15.27 1.17 -18.61
CA GLU A 316 -16.16 1.56 -17.50
C GLU A 316 -17.46 0.76 -17.49
N THR A 317 -18.06 0.51 -18.66
CA THR A 317 -19.24 -0.37 -18.78
C THR A 317 -18.91 -1.80 -18.33
N ALA A 318 -17.73 -2.32 -18.68
CA ALA A 318 -17.27 -3.64 -18.22
C ALA A 318 -17.12 -3.69 -16.69
N ARG A 319 -16.54 -2.66 -16.07
CA ARG A 319 -16.36 -2.56 -14.62
C ARG A 319 -17.69 -2.51 -13.86
N VAL A 320 -18.65 -1.74 -14.37
CA VAL A 320 -20.02 -1.71 -13.81
C VAL A 320 -20.68 -3.08 -13.95
N ALA A 321 -20.51 -3.76 -15.09
CA ALA A 321 -21.04 -5.11 -15.29
C ALA A 321 -20.45 -6.12 -14.29
N ILE A 322 -19.13 -6.09 -14.06
CA ILE A 322 -18.48 -6.92 -13.03
C ILE A 322 -19.12 -6.65 -11.67
N LYS A 323 -19.18 -5.37 -11.26
CA LYS A 323 -19.71 -5.00 -9.94
C LYS A 323 -21.13 -5.49 -9.75
N GLN A 324 -22.03 -5.25 -10.71
CA GLN A 324 -23.41 -5.70 -10.61
C GLN A 324 -23.52 -7.23 -10.61
N ILE A 325 -22.90 -7.93 -11.57
CA ILE A 325 -23.01 -9.38 -11.68
C ILE A 325 -22.41 -10.06 -10.45
N PHE A 326 -21.22 -9.65 -10.00
CA PHE A 326 -20.54 -10.31 -8.89
C PHE A 326 -21.26 -10.09 -7.56
N TYR A 327 -21.73 -8.87 -7.28
CA TYR A 327 -22.47 -8.56 -6.05
C TYR A 327 -23.82 -9.28 -6.02
N LEU A 328 -24.59 -9.24 -7.11
CA LEU A 328 -25.87 -9.96 -7.20
C LEU A 328 -25.68 -11.48 -7.09
N SER A 329 -24.62 -12.02 -7.70
CA SER A 329 -24.30 -13.45 -7.60
C SER A 329 -23.93 -13.85 -6.17
N TYR A 330 -23.12 -13.02 -5.49
CA TYR A 330 -22.79 -13.21 -4.09
C TYR A 330 -24.03 -13.12 -3.20
N ALA A 331 -24.85 -12.09 -3.36
CA ALA A 331 -26.07 -11.88 -2.59
C ALA A 331 -27.05 -13.05 -2.73
N TYR A 332 -27.28 -13.54 -3.95
CA TYR A 332 -28.08 -14.74 -4.20
C TYR A 332 -27.51 -15.95 -3.45
N ARG A 333 -26.20 -16.19 -3.54
CA ARG A 333 -25.57 -17.36 -2.90
C ARG A 333 -25.57 -17.31 -1.38
N MET A 334 -25.61 -16.13 -0.78
CA MET A 334 -25.65 -15.96 0.68
C MET A 334 -27.07 -15.95 1.25
N THR A 335 -28.06 -15.48 0.49
CA THR A 335 -29.43 -15.23 0.97
C THR A 335 -30.49 -16.14 0.35
N ASN A 336 -30.18 -16.78 -0.77
CA ASN A 336 -31.11 -17.55 -1.61
C ASN A 336 -32.32 -16.75 -2.14
N GLN A 337 -32.25 -15.41 -2.17
CA GLN A 337 -33.31 -14.56 -2.70
C GLN A 337 -33.27 -14.49 -4.23
N SER A 338 -34.33 -14.97 -4.89
CA SER A 338 -34.38 -15.11 -6.36
C SER A 338 -34.34 -13.79 -7.12
N SER A 339 -34.70 -12.66 -6.51
CA SER A 339 -34.61 -11.33 -7.11
C SER A 339 -33.19 -11.02 -7.59
N TYR A 340 -32.17 -11.38 -6.79
CA TYR A 340 -30.77 -11.17 -7.16
C TYR A 340 -30.35 -12.05 -8.35
N LEU A 341 -30.78 -13.32 -8.38
CA LEU A 341 -30.54 -14.22 -9.52
C LEU A 341 -31.17 -13.67 -10.80
N THR A 342 -32.46 -13.30 -10.76
CA THR A 342 -33.17 -12.75 -11.91
C THR A 342 -32.49 -11.48 -12.43
N ARG A 343 -32.09 -10.58 -11.53
CA ARG A 343 -31.41 -9.35 -11.93
C ARG A 343 -30.03 -9.62 -12.51
N ALA A 344 -29.23 -10.51 -11.92
CA ALA A 344 -27.93 -10.88 -12.46
C ALA A 344 -28.06 -11.48 -13.86
N GLU A 345 -29.04 -12.37 -14.08
CA GLU A 345 -29.34 -12.94 -15.40
C GLU A 345 -29.72 -11.85 -16.42
N GLN A 346 -30.48 -10.83 -16.03
CA GLN A 346 -30.80 -9.69 -16.90
C GLN A 346 -29.56 -8.88 -17.28
N VAL A 347 -28.69 -8.58 -16.33
CA VAL A 347 -27.44 -7.83 -16.60
C VAL A 347 -26.52 -8.64 -17.52
N MET A 348 -26.37 -9.95 -17.27
CA MET A 348 -25.62 -10.85 -18.15
C MET A 348 -26.19 -10.88 -19.57
N ASN A 349 -27.51 -11.05 -19.72
CA ASN A 349 -28.14 -11.02 -21.04
C ASN A 349 -27.91 -9.67 -21.74
N THR A 350 -28.01 -8.55 -21.02
CA THR A 350 -27.82 -7.20 -21.56
C THR A 350 -26.44 -7.05 -22.20
N VAL A 351 -25.37 -7.41 -21.47
CA VAL A 351 -23.99 -7.28 -21.99
C VAL A 351 -23.67 -8.33 -23.06
N CYS A 352 -24.32 -9.49 -23.03
CA CYS A 352 -24.22 -10.48 -24.10
C CYS A 352 -25.01 -10.08 -25.36
N ASP A 353 -26.01 -9.21 -25.25
CA ASP A 353 -26.80 -8.69 -26.37
C ASP A 353 -26.17 -7.46 -27.03
N PHE A 354 -25.07 -6.94 -26.49
CA PHE A 354 -24.23 -5.97 -27.18
C PHE A 354 -23.70 -6.54 -28.50
N PRO A 355 -23.46 -5.68 -29.52
CA PRO A 355 -22.95 -6.13 -30.82
C PRO A 355 -21.58 -6.81 -30.70
N ASP A 356 -20.73 -6.32 -29.80
CA ASP A 356 -19.44 -6.90 -29.40
C ASP A 356 -19.06 -6.38 -27.99
N TRP A 357 -17.87 -6.79 -27.50
CA TRP A 357 -17.23 -6.23 -26.30
C TRP A 357 -16.01 -5.37 -26.66
N VAL A 358 -16.04 -4.71 -27.83
CA VAL A 358 -14.89 -4.15 -28.55
C VAL A 358 -13.75 -5.16 -28.79
N THR A 359 -12.57 -4.70 -29.24
CA THR A 359 -11.39 -5.57 -29.43
C THR A 359 -10.18 -5.15 -28.60
N TYR A 360 -10.33 -4.09 -27.80
CA TYR A 360 -9.31 -3.64 -26.85
C TYR A 360 -9.27 -4.61 -25.66
N THR A 361 -8.08 -5.06 -25.30
CA THR A 361 -7.91 -6.24 -24.43
C THR A 361 -8.45 -6.07 -23.02
N LEU A 362 -8.20 -4.94 -22.35
CA LEU A 362 -8.66 -4.74 -20.97
C LEU A 362 -10.19 -4.82 -20.89
N ASP A 363 -10.87 -4.12 -21.80
CA ASP A 363 -12.32 -4.05 -21.90
C ASP A 363 -12.94 -5.46 -22.11
N VAL A 364 -12.38 -6.23 -23.04
CA VAL A 364 -12.81 -7.60 -23.34
C VAL A 364 -12.53 -8.55 -22.17
N ALA A 365 -11.36 -8.45 -21.54
CA ALA A 365 -10.95 -9.33 -20.45
C ALA A 365 -11.78 -9.09 -19.17
N GLU A 366 -12.02 -7.81 -18.82
CA GLU A 366 -12.89 -7.43 -17.70
C GLU A 366 -14.33 -7.92 -17.94
N MET A 367 -14.89 -7.71 -19.14
CA MET A 367 -16.23 -8.19 -19.47
C MET A 367 -16.33 -9.72 -19.44
N CYS A 368 -15.32 -10.41 -19.99
CA CYS A 368 -15.22 -11.87 -19.94
C CYS A 368 -15.23 -12.38 -18.50
N PHE A 369 -14.46 -11.77 -17.59
CA PHE A 369 -14.48 -12.11 -16.16
C PHE A 369 -15.89 -11.98 -15.57
N GLY A 370 -16.54 -10.82 -15.78
CA GLY A 370 -17.87 -10.53 -15.23
C GLY A 370 -18.94 -11.54 -15.68
N VAL A 371 -18.97 -11.88 -16.96
CA VAL A 371 -19.90 -12.89 -17.49
C VAL A 371 -19.56 -14.29 -16.97
N SER A 372 -18.27 -14.62 -16.86
CA SER A 372 -17.80 -15.95 -16.43
C SER A 372 -18.11 -16.23 -14.96
N ILE A 373 -17.93 -15.26 -14.07
CA ILE A 373 -18.25 -15.44 -12.65
C ILE A 373 -19.76 -15.61 -12.45
N GLY A 374 -20.59 -14.82 -13.14
CA GLY A 374 -22.05 -14.98 -13.11
C GLY A 374 -22.49 -16.33 -13.68
N TYR A 375 -21.89 -16.76 -14.80
CA TYR A 375 -22.16 -18.05 -15.43
C TYR A 375 -21.89 -19.23 -14.48
N ASP A 376 -20.72 -19.23 -13.83
CA ASP A 376 -20.32 -20.30 -12.92
C ASP A 376 -21.15 -20.29 -11.62
N TRP A 377 -21.28 -19.13 -10.98
CA TRP A 377 -21.93 -19.00 -9.66
C TRP A 377 -23.44 -19.21 -9.71
N LEU A 378 -24.08 -18.83 -10.81
CA LEU A 378 -25.53 -18.90 -10.98
C LEU A 378 -25.97 -20.04 -11.89
N TYR A 379 -25.04 -20.88 -12.36
CA TYR A 379 -25.26 -21.90 -13.39
C TYR A 379 -26.59 -22.65 -13.26
N ASN A 380 -26.88 -23.17 -12.06
CA ASN A 380 -28.07 -23.98 -11.78
C ASN A 380 -29.39 -23.17 -11.81
N GLY A 381 -29.32 -21.86 -11.56
CA GLY A 381 -30.47 -20.95 -11.59
C GLY A 381 -30.70 -20.25 -12.93
N LEU A 382 -29.67 -20.15 -13.78
CA LEU A 382 -29.78 -19.52 -15.10
C LEU A 382 -30.68 -20.32 -16.05
N SER A 383 -31.33 -19.63 -16.98
CA SER A 383 -32.01 -20.28 -18.11
C SER A 383 -31.01 -20.99 -19.03
N ALA A 384 -31.46 -22.06 -19.70
CA ALA A 384 -30.63 -22.75 -20.69
C ALA A 384 -30.18 -21.80 -21.83
N THR A 385 -31.06 -20.88 -22.23
CA THR A 385 -30.79 -19.85 -23.24
C THR A 385 -29.69 -18.89 -22.79
N THR A 386 -29.73 -18.39 -21.55
CA THR A 386 -28.67 -17.53 -21.04
C THR A 386 -27.35 -18.27 -20.92
N ARG A 387 -27.36 -19.53 -20.45
CA ARG A 387 -26.13 -20.34 -20.43
C ARG A 387 -25.54 -20.51 -21.83
N GLN A 388 -26.37 -20.80 -22.83
CA GLN A 388 -25.91 -20.91 -24.22
C GLN A 388 -25.32 -19.58 -24.71
N LYS A 389 -26.06 -18.48 -24.55
CA LYS A 389 -25.65 -17.14 -25.00
C LYS A 389 -24.32 -16.73 -24.36
N ALA A 390 -24.16 -16.91 -23.05
CA ALA A 390 -22.92 -16.58 -22.33
C ALA A 390 -21.71 -17.32 -22.91
N ARG A 391 -21.81 -18.64 -23.13
CA ARG A 391 -20.72 -19.43 -23.74
C ARG A 391 -20.38 -18.97 -25.16
N GLU A 392 -21.40 -18.68 -25.96
CA GLU A 392 -21.22 -18.16 -27.33
C GLU A 392 -20.51 -16.81 -27.34
N LYS A 393 -20.83 -15.90 -26.41
CA LYS A 393 -20.17 -14.59 -26.33
C LYS A 393 -18.77 -14.66 -25.74
N ILE A 394 -18.52 -15.53 -24.76
CA ILE A 394 -17.15 -15.80 -24.28
C ILE A 394 -16.26 -16.31 -25.42
N LEU A 395 -16.76 -17.22 -26.27
CA LEU A 395 -16.03 -17.67 -27.45
C LEU A 395 -15.81 -16.53 -28.46
N ASN A 396 -16.90 -15.93 -28.93
CA ASN A 396 -16.87 -15.05 -30.10
C ASN A 396 -16.36 -13.64 -29.80
N TYR A 397 -16.65 -13.09 -28.61
CA TYR A 397 -16.26 -11.72 -28.25
C TYR A 397 -14.95 -11.68 -27.47
N ALA A 398 -14.61 -12.75 -26.75
CA ALA A 398 -13.35 -12.82 -26.00
C ALA A 398 -12.30 -13.72 -26.67
N PHE A 399 -12.47 -15.04 -26.69
CA PHE A 399 -11.38 -15.95 -27.11
C PHE A 399 -10.90 -15.69 -28.54
N LEU A 400 -11.82 -15.63 -29.51
CA LEU A 400 -11.45 -15.46 -30.92
C LEU A 400 -10.86 -14.08 -31.21
N THR A 401 -11.28 -13.03 -30.50
CA THR A 401 -10.79 -11.65 -30.74
C THR A 401 -9.43 -11.39 -30.06
N GLN A 402 -9.13 -12.10 -28.98
CA GLN A 402 -7.93 -11.89 -28.17
C GLN A 402 -6.80 -12.89 -28.45
N LYS A 403 -7.08 -13.99 -29.17
CA LYS A 403 -6.14 -15.08 -29.44
C LYS A 403 -4.77 -14.65 -29.97
N THR A 404 -4.71 -13.62 -30.82
CA THR A 404 -3.49 -13.16 -31.50
C THR A 404 -3.04 -11.77 -31.06
N LYS A 405 -3.61 -11.23 -29.98
CA LYS A 405 -3.29 -9.88 -29.50
C LYS A 405 -1.93 -9.87 -28.77
N PRO A 406 -1.20 -8.74 -28.77
CA PRO A 406 0.16 -8.69 -28.24
C PRO A 406 0.25 -8.79 -26.70
N PHE A 407 -0.85 -8.63 -25.95
CA PHE A 407 -0.82 -8.66 -24.48
C PHE A 407 -0.27 -9.96 -23.88
N TRP A 408 -0.36 -11.09 -24.61
CA TRP A 408 0.23 -12.37 -24.20
C TRP A 408 1.75 -12.26 -23.95
N ASP A 409 2.42 -11.32 -24.60
CA ASP A 409 3.87 -11.15 -24.55
C ASP A 409 4.31 -9.91 -23.75
N TYR A 410 3.38 -9.16 -23.16
CA TYR A 410 3.70 -7.99 -22.36
C TYR A 410 4.18 -8.37 -20.95
N THR A 411 5.06 -7.52 -20.39
CA THR A 411 5.62 -7.62 -19.04
C THR A 411 4.92 -6.69 -18.04
N SER A 412 3.68 -6.29 -18.33
CA SER A 412 2.89 -5.33 -17.55
C SER A 412 1.57 -5.91 -17.05
N ASN A 413 0.83 -5.10 -16.28
CA ASN A 413 -0.52 -5.44 -15.81
C ASN A 413 -1.48 -5.88 -16.94
N TRP A 414 -1.26 -5.48 -18.20
CA TRP A 414 -2.09 -5.90 -19.34
C TRP A 414 -2.12 -7.40 -19.55
N ASN A 415 -0.98 -8.06 -19.33
CA ASN A 415 -0.88 -9.50 -19.42
C ASN A 415 -1.68 -10.16 -18.29
N GLN A 416 -1.55 -9.67 -17.06
CA GLN A 416 -2.27 -10.20 -15.89
C GLN A 416 -3.78 -10.05 -16.05
N VAL A 417 -4.26 -8.86 -16.43
CA VAL A 417 -5.69 -8.58 -16.64
C VAL A 417 -6.22 -9.40 -17.81
N GLY A 418 -5.49 -9.39 -18.95
CA GLY A 418 -5.87 -10.11 -20.15
C GLY A 418 -5.98 -11.61 -19.93
N ILE A 419 -4.90 -12.24 -19.43
CA ILE A 419 -4.87 -13.67 -19.17
C ILE A 419 -5.84 -14.04 -18.05
N GLY A 420 -5.88 -13.28 -16.95
CA GLY A 420 -6.78 -13.54 -15.83
C GLY A 420 -8.25 -13.54 -16.24
N GLY A 421 -8.69 -12.55 -17.02
CA GLY A 421 -10.07 -12.49 -17.53
C GLY A 421 -10.42 -13.66 -18.46
N LEU A 422 -9.53 -13.99 -19.41
CA LEU A 422 -9.75 -15.13 -20.32
C LEU A 422 -9.68 -16.48 -19.60
N ALA A 423 -8.84 -16.62 -18.59
CA ALA A 423 -8.73 -17.83 -17.77
C ALA A 423 -10.04 -18.15 -17.06
N PHE A 424 -10.72 -17.14 -16.50
CA PHE A 424 -12.06 -17.32 -15.92
C PHE A 424 -13.07 -17.82 -16.96
N GLY A 425 -13.05 -17.25 -18.17
CA GLY A 425 -13.87 -17.76 -19.28
C GLY A 425 -13.59 -19.22 -19.60
N ALA A 426 -12.31 -19.59 -19.68
CA ALA A 426 -11.91 -20.94 -20.07
C ALA A 426 -12.31 -21.97 -19.01
N LEU A 427 -12.08 -21.65 -17.74
CA LEU A 427 -12.48 -22.48 -16.60
C LEU A 427 -14.00 -22.52 -16.44
N ALA A 428 -14.74 -21.47 -16.83
CA ALA A 428 -16.20 -21.46 -16.78
C ALA A 428 -16.82 -22.38 -17.84
N ILE A 429 -16.40 -22.29 -19.12
CA ILE A 429 -17.17 -22.93 -20.21
C ILE A 429 -16.65 -24.30 -20.67
N LEU A 430 -15.45 -24.71 -20.24
CA LEU A 430 -14.85 -25.97 -20.67
C LEU A 430 -15.70 -27.17 -20.22
N GLY A 431 -16.06 -28.03 -21.18
CA GLY A 431 -16.92 -29.20 -21.00
C GLY A 431 -18.42 -28.93 -21.17
N ASP A 432 -18.82 -27.67 -21.32
CA ASP A 432 -20.22 -27.25 -21.27
C ASP A 432 -20.76 -26.74 -22.61
N GLY A 433 -19.92 -26.79 -23.66
CA GLY A 433 -20.18 -26.17 -24.97
C GLY A 433 -19.90 -27.07 -26.17
N THR A 434 -19.56 -26.44 -27.29
CA THR A 434 -19.18 -27.14 -28.53
C THR A 434 -17.71 -27.59 -28.47
N ALA A 435 -17.31 -28.49 -29.37
CA ALA A 435 -15.90 -28.89 -29.51
C ALA A 435 -14.96 -27.70 -29.78
N GLN A 436 -15.44 -26.67 -30.48
CA GLN A 436 -14.68 -25.44 -30.70
C GLN A 436 -14.48 -24.64 -29.40
N MET A 437 -15.53 -24.52 -28.57
CA MET A 437 -15.41 -23.85 -27.26
C MET A 437 -14.37 -24.54 -26.39
N ASP A 438 -14.38 -25.88 -26.34
CA ASP A 438 -13.39 -26.66 -25.62
C ASP A 438 -11.97 -26.49 -26.19
N GLN A 439 -11.83 -26.46 -27.52
CA GLN A 439 -10.54 -26.25 -28.18
C GLN A 439 -9.94 -24.89 -27.82
N GLU A 440 -10.74 -23.82 -27.88
CA GLU A 440 -10.28 -22.48 -27.57
C GLU A 440 -10.05 -22.29 -26.05
N ALA A 441 -10.89 -22.86 -25.18
CA ALA A 441 -10.66 -22.86 -23.74
C ALA A 441 -9.34 -23.57 -23.37
N LYS A 442 -9.05 -24.73 -23.99
CA LYS A 442 -7.76 -25.42 -23.81
C LYS A 442 -6.59 -24.58 -24.29
N TYR A 443 -6.75 -23.85 -25.40
CA TYR A 443 -5.72 -22.92 -25.89
C TYR A 443 -5.41 -21.84 -24.84
N ILE A 444 -6.44 -21.22 -24.25
CA ILE A 444 -6.25 -20.22 -23.19
C ILE A 444 -5.52 -20.85 -21.99
N LEU A 445 -6.01 -21.97 -21.46
CA LEU A 445 -5.38 -22.64 -20.30
C LEU A 445 -3.91 -23.01 -20.54
N ASN A 446 -3.60 -23.54 -21.72
CA ASN A 446 -2.23 -23.93 -22.07
C ASN A 446 -1.28 -22.74 -22.19
N ASN A 447 -1.79 -21.55 -22.54
CA ASN A 447 -0.96 -20.36 -22.63
C ASN A 447 -0.70 -19.70 -21.27
N ILE A 448 -1.47 -19.99 -20.22
CA ILE A 448 -1.26 -19.39 -18.89
C ILE A 448 0.17 -19.67 -18.40
N LEU A 449 0.58 -20.94 -18.33
CA LEU A 449 1.91 -21.33 -17.81
C LEU A 449 3.08 -20.91 -18.72
N VAL A 450 2.78 -20.43 -19.93
CA VAL A 450 3.77 -20.02 -20.94
C VAL A 450 3.90 -18.50 -21.01
N LYS A 451 2.79 -17.77 -20.91
CA LYS A 451 2.68 -16.34 -21.22
C LYS A 451 2.51 -15.45 -20.00
N ASN A 452 1.88 -15.96 -18.94
CA ASN A 452 1.75 -15.20 -17.70
C ASN A 452 3.09 -14.92 -16.99
N PRO A 453 4.10 -15.83 -17.01
CA PRO A 453 5.42 -15.54 -16.42
C PRO A 453 6.06 -14.23 -16.88
N ASN A 454 5.81 -13.79 -18.12
CA ASN A 454 6.31 -12.51 -18.64
C ASN A 454 5.92 -11.33 -17.75
N SER A 455 4.67 -11.31 -17.28
CA SER A 455 4.16 -10.23 -16.42
C SER A 455 4.70 -10.29 -15.01
N MET A 456 5.08 -11.48 -14.54
CA MET A 456 5.56 -11.67 -13.18
C MET A 456 6.93 -11.02 -12.96
N GLU A 457 7.67 -10.70 -14.02
CA GLU A 457 8.89 -9.89 -13.95
C GLU A 457 8.65 -8.49 -13.35
N THR A 458 7.43 -7.96 -13.46
CA THR A 458 7.05 -6.67 -12.87
C THR A 458 7.09 -6.66 -11.34
N TYR A 459 7.20 -7.83 -10.70
CA TYR A 459 7.35 -7.92 -9.25
C TYR A 459 8.80 -7.84 -8.77
N ALA A 460 9.79 -7.94 -9.68
CA ALA A 460 11.22 -7.96 -9.38
C ALA A 460 11.56 -8.78 -8.10
N ASN A 461 11.93 -8.09 -7.00
CA ASN A 461 12.23 -8.71 -5.71
C ASN A 461 11.17 -8.47 -4.63
N GLY A 462 10.02 -7.92 -5.01
CA GLY A 462 8.89 -7.63 -4.14
C GLY A 462 8.33 -6.22 -4.26
N ASN A 463 8.83 -5.35 -5.13
CA ASN A 463 8.14 -4.10 -5.48
C ASN A 463 7.24 -4.30 -6.71
N TYR A 464 6.65 -3.22 -7.22
CA TYR A 464 5.91 -3.22 -8.48
C TYR A 464 6.35 -2.03 -9.30
N GLN A 465 6.98 -2.28 -10.45
CA GLN A 465 7.70 -1.24 -11.17
C GLN A 465 6.77 -0.14 -11.72
N GLU A 466 5.53 -0.47 -12.08
CA GLU A 466 4.52 0.51 -12.53
C GLU A 466 3.87 1.31 -11.36
N GLY A 467 4.17 0.95 -10.10
CA GLY A 467 3.64 1.62 -8.90
C GLY A 467 2.45 0.92 -8.22
N ALA A 468 2.08 1.43 -7.04
CA ALA A 468 1.12 0.78 -6.13
C ALA A 468 -0.31 0.64 -6.69
N MET A 469 -0.76 1.60 -7.50
CA MET A 469 -2.08 1.52 -8.15
C MET A 469 -2.14 0.36 -9.14
N TYR A 470 -1.11 0.22 -9.98
CA TYR A 470 -1.04 -0.86 -10.97
C TYR A 470 -0.77 -2.22 -10.33
N TRP A 471 -0.09 -2.25 -9.17
CA TRP A 471 -0.06 -3.43 -8.33
C TRP A 471 -1.47 -3.87 -7.96
N SER A 472 -2.33 -2.98 -7.44
CA SER A 472 -3.71 -3.33 -7.06
C SER A 472 -4.48 -3.91 -8.26
N TYR A 473 -4.38 -3.24 -9.41
CA TYR A 473 -5.11 -3.63 -10.61
C TYR A 473 -4.65 -4.97 -11.19
N GLY A 474 -3.35 -5.11 -11.51
CA GLY A 474 -2.80 -6.32 -12.11
C GLY A 474 -2.80 -7.52 -11.14
N THR A 475 -2.35 -7.31 -9.90
CA THR A 475 -2.24 -8.37 -8.88
C THR A 475 -3.59 -8.92 -8.47
N THR A 476 -4.67 -8.12 -8.50
CA THR A 476 -6.01 -8.64 -8.22
C THR A 476 -6.42 -9.71 -9.25
N TYR A 477 -6.16 -9.47 -10.54
CA TYR A 477 -6.43 -10.47 -11.59
C TYR A 477 -5.49 -11.67 -11.51
N GLU A 478 -4.22 -11.46 -11.16
CA GLU A 478 -3.26 -12.53 -10.92
C GLU A 478 -3.73 -13.45 -9.78
N VAL A 479 -4.10 -12.88 -8.63
CA VAL A 479 -4.62 -13.62 -7.47
C VAL A 479 -5.94 -14.33 -7.79
N LEU A 480 -6.86 -13.67 -8.51
CA LEU A 480 -8.10 -14.31 -8.96
C LEU A 480 -7.81 -15.55 -9.81
N MET A 481 -6.91 -15.42 -10.80
CA MET A 481 -6.51 -16.52 -11.67
C MET A 481 -5.87 -17.65 -10.87
N LEU A 482 -4.85 -17.35 -10.05
CA LEU A 482 -4.15 -18.34 -9.25
C LEU A 482 -5.06 -19.03 -8.24
N SER A 483 -5.96 -18.29 -7.58
CA SER A 483 -6.94 -18.86 -6.67
C SER A 483 -7.92 -19.79 -7.38
N ALA A 484 -8.37 -19.45 -8.59
CA ALA A 484 -9.27 -20.32 -9.37
C ALA A 484 -8.55 -21.59 -9.87
N LEU A 485 -7.32 -21.45 -10.36
CA LEU A 485 -6.49 -22.59 -10.78
C LEU A 485 -6.18 -23.51 -9.60
N GLU A 486 -5.85 -22.95 -8.45
CA GLU A 486 -5.60 -23.71 -7.23
C GLU A 486 -6.81 -24.55 -6.79
N GLU A 487 -8.01 -23.96 -6.82
CA GLU A 487 -9.23 -24.68 -6.44
C GLU A 487 -9.56 -25.85 -7.38
N ILE A 488 -9.16 -25.75 -8.65
CA ILE A 488 -9.46 -26.78 -9.67
C ILE A 488 -8.35 -27.83 -9.76
N PHE A 489 -7.10 -27.41 -9.87
CA PHE A 489 -5.94 -28.28 -10.10
C PHE A 489 -5.23 -28.70 -8.81
N GLY A 490 -5.50 -28.00 -7.70
CA GLY A 490 -4.91 -28.25 -6.39
C GLY A 490 -3.66 -27.42 -6.11
N GLN A 491 -3.45 -27.13 -4.82
CA GLN A 491 -2.28 -26.38 -4.30
C GLN A 491 -0.93 -27.02 -4.61
N SER A 492 -0.90 -28.35 -4.78
CA SER A 492 0.32 -29.09 -5.12
C SER A 492 0.60 -29.13 -6.63
N HIS A 493 -0.30 -28.61 -7.47
CA HIS A 493 -0.08 -28.57 -8.92
C HIS A 493 1.16 -27.72 -9.22
N GLU A 494 2.13 -28.34 -9.89
CA GLU A 494 3.46 -27.78 -10.06
C GLU A 494 3.43 -26.42 -10.77
N GLY A 495 2.65 -26.28 -11.84
CA GLY A 495 2.50 -25.01 -12.56
C GLY A 495 1.86 -23.91 -11.71
N VAL A 496 0.90 -24.23 -10.84
CA VAL A 496 0.25 -23.25 -9.96
C VAL A 496 1.24 -22.79 -8.90
N LYS A 497 2.01 -23.73 -8.32
CA LYS A 497 3.10 -23.40 -7.39
C LYS A 497 4.17 -22.53 -8.05
N ARG A 498 4.59 -22.83 -9.29
CA ARG A 498 5.59 -22.04 -10.00
C ARG A 498 5.18 -20.58 -10.15
N LEU A 499 3.93 -20.32 -10.53
CA LEU A 499 3.41 -18.96 -10.64
C LEU A 499 3.23 -18.31 -9.25
N THR A 500 2.59 -19.01 -8.31
CA THR A 500 2.31 -18.51 -6.95
C THR A 500 3.57 -18.15 -6.18
N TYR A 501 4.65 -18.91 -6.36
CA TYR A 501 5.94 -18.67 -5.72
C TYR A 501 6.95 -18.09 -6.70
N THR A 502 6.47 -17.38 -7.73
CA THR A 502 7.35 -16.54 -8.53
C THR A 502 8.02 -15.53 -7.61
N PRO A 503 9.36 -15.42 -7.66
CA PRO A 503 10.10 -14.36 -6.99
C PRO A 503 9.41 -12.99 -6.98
N GLY A 504 9.26 -12.39 -5.80
CA GLY A 504 8.72 -11.05 -5.64
C GLY A 504 7.20 -10.99 -5.56
N PHE A 505 6.48 -11.94 -6.17
CA PHE A 505 5.02 -11.88 -6.22
C PHE A 505 4.39 -11.85 -4.82
N LEU A 506 4.61 -12.87 -3.99
CA LEU A 506 4.04 -12.87 -2.64
C LEU A 506 4.69 -11.81 -1.74
N GLU A 507 6.00 -11.62 -1.88
CA GLU A 507 6.74 -10.60 -1.12
C GLU A 507 6.20 -9.18 -1.35
N SER A 508 5.56 -8.93 -2.51
CA SER A 508 4.97 -7.62 -2.83
C SER A 508 3.77 -7.20 -2.00
N ALA A 509 3.12 -8.12 -1.27
CA ALA A 509 2.17 -7.74 -0.24
C ALA A 509 2.82 -6.85 0.84
N ARG A 510 4.11 -7.09 1.14
CA ARG A 510 4.87 -6.28 2.09
C ARG A 510 5.26 -4.93 1.52
N TYR A 511 5.57 -4.85 0.22
CA TYR A 511 5.74 -3.56 -0.45
C TYR A 511 4.49 -2.69 -0.32
N MET A 512 3.29 -3.24 -0.49
CA MET A 512 2.04 -2.47 -0.31
C MET A 512 1.86 -1.96 1.13
N GLN A 513 2.38 -2.69 2.11
CA GLN A 513 2.43 -2.26 3.50
C GLN A 513 3.39 -1.08 3.73
N PHE A 514 4.55 -1.10 3.07
CA PHE A 514 5.59 -0.07 3.20
C PHE A 514 5.36 1.16 2.33
N ILE A 515 4.75 1.01 1.15
CA ILE A 515 4.53 2.12 0.21
C ILE A 515 3.52 3.13 0.75
N THR A 516 2.77 2.74 1.78
CA THR A 516 1.82 3.57 2.50
C THR A 516 2.50 4.24 3.68
N GLY A 517 2.60 5.57 3.61
CA GLY A 517 3.22 6.38 4.65
C GLY A 517 2.36 6.54 5.90
N THR A 518 2.88 7.26 6.90
CA THR A 518 2.18 7.50 8.18
C THR A 518 0.99 8.44 8.06
N SER A 519 0.86 9.15 6.94
CA SER A 519 -0.34 9.90 6.53
C SER A 519 -1.45 9.04 5.91
N SER A 520 -1.26 7.72 5.83
CA SER A 520 -2.08 6.75 5.09
C SER A 520 -2.21 7.04 3.58
N LEU A 521 -1.32 7.85 3.02
CA LEU A 521 -1.17 8.07 1.59
C LEU A 521 -0.06 7.18 1.01
N TYR A 522 -0.19 6.75 -0.24
CA TYR A 522 0.90 6.10 -0.96
C TYR A 522 2.05 7.10 -1.20
N PHE A 523 3.28 6.59 -1.30
CA PHE A 523 4.27 7.25 -2.13
C PHE A 523 3.91 6.97 -3.59
N ASN A 524 3.13 7.87 -4.17
CA ASN A 524 2.45 7.74 -5.45
C ASN A 524 3.35 8.12 -6.64
N TYR A 525 4.56 7.54 -6.68
CA TYR A 525 5.48 7.66 -7.81
C TYR A 525 4.92 6.96 -9.05
N SER A 526 5.47 7.27 -10.24
CA SER A 526 4.90 6.84 -11.52
C SER A 526 3.40 7.21 -11.61
N ASP A 527 2.65 6.57 -12.51
CA ASP A 527 1.20 6.68 -12.51
C ASP A 527 0.59 5.96 -11.29
N CYS A 528 0.29 6.73 -10.24
CA CYS A 528 -0.37 6.22 -9.04
C CYS A 528 -1.37 7.23 -8.48
N THR A 529 -2.46 6.73 -7.87
CA THR A 529 -3.35 7.55 -7.04
C THR A 529 -2.69 7.83 -5.70
N GLU A 530 -3.07 8.92 -5.03
CA GLU A 530 -2.52 9.28 -3.71
C GLU A 530 -3.05 8.38 -2.58
N LYS A 531 -4.31 7.95 -2.65
CA LYS A 531 -5.01 7.33 -1.51
C LYS A 531 -4.75 5.83 -1.45
N ARG A 532 -4.45 5.34 -0.25
CA ARG A 532 -4.50 3.91 0.09
C ARG A 532 -5.94 3.40 -0.08
N THR A 533 -6.13 2.34 -0.86
CA THR A 533 -7.44 1.69 -1.11
C THR A 533 -7.44 0.24 -0.66
N PRO A 534 -8.48 -0.29 0.03
CA PRO A 534 -8.58 -1.71 0.38
C PRO A 534 -8.00 -2.70 -0.66
N LEU A 535 -7.20 -3.68 -0.22
CA LEU A 535 -6.56 -4.70 -1.06
C LEU A 535 -7.04 -6.11 -0.65
N PRO A 536 -8.28 -6.50 -1.02
CA PRO A 536 -8.77 -7.85 -0.74
C PRO A 536 -7.84 -8.98 -1.20
N ALA A 537 -7.10 -8.79 -2.30
CA ALA A 537 -6.13 -9.76 -2.81
C ALA A 537 -5.00 -10.07 -1.82
N ALA A 538 -4.62 -9.11 -0.96
CA ALA A 538 -3.60 -9.31 0.07
C ALA A 538 -4.00 -10.37 1.10
N LEU A 539 -5.31 -10.57 1.35
CA LEU A 539 -5.80 -11.63 2.25
C LEU A 539 -5.39 -13.02 1.75
N TRP A 540 -5.54 -13.28 0.44
CA TRP A 540 -5.09 -14.53 -0.17
C TRP A 540 -3.56 -14.65 -0.08
N MET A 541 -2.82 -13.57 -0.36
CA MET A 541 -1.36 -13.58 -0.29
C MET A 541 -0.85 -13.84 1.13
N ALA A 542 -1.47 -13.27 2.16
CA ALA A 542 -1.12 -13.50 3.56
C ALA A 542 -1.30 -14.96 3.97
N LYS A 543 -2.37 -15.61 3.50
CA LYS A 543 -2.57 -17.06 3.67
C LYS A 543 -1.43 -17.85 3.01
N LYS A 544 -1.02 -17.48 1.80
CA LYS A 544 0.07 -18.16 1.07
C LYS A 544 1.44 -17.95 1.70
N LEU A 545 1.69 -16.76 2.22
CA LEU A 545 2.89 -16.45 2.99
C LEU A 545 2.92 -17.11 4.36
N ASN A 546 1.77 -17.60 4.86
CA ASN A 546 1.57 -17.94 6.27
C ASN A 546 2.04 -16.81 7.20
N ASN A 547 1.73 -15.57 6.82
CA ASN A 547 2.14 -14.37 7.53
C ASN A 547 1.02 -13.33 7.47
N THR A 548 0.31 -13.14 8.58
CA THR A 548 -0.78 -12.18 8.69
C THR A 548 -0.33 -10.76 9.02
N ASP A 549 0.94 -10.56 9.40
CA ASP A 549 1.46 -9.23 9.77
C ASP A 549 1.42 -8.27 8.58
N VAL A 550 1.46 -8.77 7.34
CA VAL A 550 1.33 -7.97 6.11
C VAL A 550 -0.06 -7.31 5.97
N LEU A 551 -1.03 -7.73 6.78
CA LEU A 551 -2.41 -7.24 6.76
C LEU A 551 -2.69 -6.16 7.82
N SER A 552 -1.67 -5.65 8.52
CA SER A 552 -1.89 -4.66 9.59
C SER A 552 -2.65 -3.42 9.09
N LEU A 553 -2.32 -2.93 7.89
CA LEU A 553 -3.03 -1.80 7.27
C LEU A 553 -4.41 -2.19 6.74
N GLU A 554 -4.59 -3.43 6.25
CA GLU A 554 -5.93 -3.91 5.84
C GLU A 554 -6.87 -3.97 7.01
N LYS A 555 -6.37 -4.33 8.19
CA LYS A 555 -7.14 -4.32 9.43
C LYS A 555 -7.59 -2.92 9.78
N GLU A 556 -6.72 -1.91 9.70
CA GLU A 556 -7.09 -0.50 9.93
C GLU A 556 -8.18 -0.04 8.95
N LEU A 557 -8.07 -0.40 7.66
CA LEU A 557 -9.05 -0.08 6.64
C LEU A 557 -10.39 -0.84 6.76
N LEU A 558 -10.37 -2.07 7.27
CA LEU A 558 -11.58 -2.80 7.62
C LEU A 558 -12.28 -2.12 8.78
N GLN A 559 -11.52 -1.81 9.81
CA GLN A 559 -11.98 -1.19 11.04
C GLN A 559 -12.57 0.20 10.78
N ASN A 560 -11.93 1.07 10.01
CA ASN A 560 -12.48 2.39 9.72
C ASN A 560 -13.60 2.39 8.64
N GLY A 561 -14.11 1.21 8.28
CA GLY A 561 -15.23 1.04 7.37
C GLY A 561 -14.89 1.29 5.89
N LYS A 562 -13.62 1.48 5.51
CA LYS A 562 -13.24 1.72 4.11
C LYS A 562 -13.58 0.55 3.21
N TYR A 563 -13.53 -0.69 3.70
CA TYR A 563 -14.02 -1.86 2.96
C TYR A 563 -15.55 -1.86 2.75
N ALA A 564 -16.31 -1.20 3.61
CA ALA A 564 -17.76 -1.02 3.50
C ALA A 564 -18.10 0.34 2.84
N SER A 565 -17.32 0.73 1.82
CA SER A 565 -17.49 1.99 1.10
C SER A 565 -17.18 1.85 -0.39
N ASN A 566 -17.54 2.85 -1.20
CA ASN A 566 -17.15 2.91 -2.61
C ASN A 566 -15.74 3.51 -2.76
N TYR A 567 -14.72 2.79 -2.27
CA TYR A 567 -13.36 3.31 -2.09
C TYR A 567 -12.59 3.54 -3.40
N SER A 568 -12.86 2.76 -4.45
CA SER A 568 -12.25 2.90 -5.78
C SER A 568 -12.96 2.01 -6.80
N GLU A 569 -12.50 2.04 -8.05
CA GLU A 569 -12.92 1.10 -9.09
C GLU A 569 -12.70 -0.37 -8.71
N ASP A 570 -11.71 -0.67 -7.85
CA ASP A 570 -11.43 -2.03 -7.39
C ASP A 570 -12.49 -2.57 -6.43
N SER A 571 -13.41 -1.72 -5.94
CA SER A 571 -14.61 -2.15 -5.21
C SER A 571 -15.48 -3.13 -6.00
N ARG A 572 -15.33 -3.21 -7.33
CA ARG A 572 -15.98 -4.24 -8.17
C ARG A 572 -15.63 -5.68 -7.76
N PHE A 573 -14.51 -5.89 -7.07
CA PHE A 573 -14.08 -7.20 -6.56
C PHE A 573 -14.32 -7.41 -5.06
N LEU A 574 -15.02 -6.51 -4.37
CA LEU A 574 -15.21 -6.57 -2.91
C LEU A 574 -15.66 -7.94 -2.37
N PRO A 575 -16.51 -8.76 -3.03
CA PRO A 575 -16.85 -10.10 -2.55
C PRO A 575 -15.64 -10.98 -2.23
N ILE A 576 -14.48 -10.79 -2.88
CA ILE A 576 -13.27 -11.58 -2.58
C ILE A 576 -12.70 -11.29 -1.19
N ALA A 577 -13.03 -10.15 -0.56
CA ALA A 577 -12.66 -9.87 0.82
C ALA A 577 -13.25 -10.92 1.78
N LEU A 578 -14.49 -11.38 1.53
CA LEU A 578 -15.14 -12.41 2.32
C LEU A 578 -14.68 -13.82 1.92
N ILE A 579 -14.43 -14.06 0.63
CA ILE A 579 -13.94 -15.35 0.13
C ILE A 579 -12.54 -15.66 0.67
N TYR A 580 -11.65 -14.68 0.72
CA TYR A 580 -10.29 -14.87 1.21
C TYR A 580 -10.19 -14.61 2.72
N GLY A 581 -10.98 -13.68 3.26
CA GLY A 581 -11.02 -13.38 4.68
C GLY A 581 -11.46 -14.56 5.55
N LYS A 582 -12.30 -15.47 5.03
CA LYS A 582 -12.73 -16.68 5.76
C LYS A 582 -11.58 -17.62 6.13
N ASP A 583 -10.44 -17.49 5.45
CA ASP A 583 -9.28 -18.36 5.62
C ASP A 583 -8.11 -17.67 6.36
N VAL A 584 -8.33 -16.46 6.89
CA VAL A 584 -7.27 -15.65 7.53
C VAL A 584 -7.74 -15.12 8.87
N ASN A 585 -6.88 -15.20 9.89
CA ASN A 585 -7.15 -14.61 11.20
C ASN A 585 -6.67 -13.15 11.24
N MET A 586 -7.61 -12.21 11.36
CA MET A 586 -7.35 -10.76 11.50
C MET A 586 -7.23 -10.31 12.98
N GLY A 587 -7.46 -11.23 13.92
CA GLY A 587 -7.30 -10.99 15.35
C GLY A 587 -5.83 -10.91 15.77
N ASN A 588 -5.50 -9.98 16.67
CA ASN A 588 -4.18 -9.88 17.33
C ASN A 588 -2.93 -9.76 16.42
N LEU A 589 -3.07 -9.17 15.23
CA LEU A 589 -1.93 -8.85 14.34
C LEU A 589 -0.86 -8.05 15.10
N GLN A 590 0.40 -8.44 14.95
CA GLN A 590 1.52 -7.69 15.53
C GLN A 590 1.98 -6.61 14.56
N PRO A 591 2.35 -5.41 15.04
CA PRO A 591 3.05 -4.45 14.21
C PRO A 591 4.35 -5.05 13.67
N PRO A 592 4.67 -4.86 12.37
CA PRO A 592 5.93 -5.34 11.83
C PRO A 592 7.13 -4.72 12.56
N GLN A 593 8.24 -5.44 12.63
CA GLN A 593 9.46 -4.94 13.29
C GLN A 593 10.39 -4.17 12.34
N GLN A 594 10.37 -4.51 11.06
CA GLN A 594 11.23 -3.85 10.08
C GLN A 594 10.76 -2.41 9.83
N LYS A 595 11.73 -1.50 9.69
CA LYS A 595 11.52 -0.07 9.50
C LYS A 595 12.01 0.43 8.13
N LEU A 596 12.65 -0.43 7.35
CA LEU A 596 13.12 -0.16 5.99
C LEU A 596 12.71 -1.29 5.06
N TRP A 597 12.23 -0.92 3.88
CA TRP A 597 12.06 -1.80 2.73
C TRP A 597 12.88 -1.27 1.55
N ASN A 598 13.53 -2.18 0.83
CA ASN A 598 14.32 -1.87 -0.35
C ASN A 598 13.86 -2.74 -1.53
N GLY A 599 13.20 -2.10 -2.51
CA GLY A 599 12.81 -2.71 -3.78
C GLY A 599 13.84 -2.39 -4.87
N TYR A 600 14.23 -3.38 -5.66
CA TYR A 600 15.16 -3.25 -6.79
C TYR A 600 14.41 -3.33 -8.13
N GLY A 601 15.13 -3.42 -9.24
CA GLY A 601 14.56 -3.48 -10.60
C GLY A 601 14.74 -2.17 -11.37
N GLU A 602 14.02 -2.00 -12.48
CA GLU A 602 14.08 -0.78 -13.32
C GLU A 602 13.61 0.48 -12.59
N GLN A 603 12.78 0.28 -11.55
CA GLN A 603 12.18 1.32 -10.74
C GLN A 603 12.42 1.05 -9.24
N PRO A 604 13.69 1.12 -8.79
CA PRO A 604 14.03 0.80 -7.41
C PRO A 604 13.45 1.85 -6.45
N VAL A 605 13.04 1.40 -5.26
CA VAL A 605 12.46 2.23 -4.21
C VAL A 605 13.01 1.88 -2.84
N VAL A 606 13.21 2.88 -2.00
CA VAL A 606 13.57 2.71 -0.59
C VAL A 606 12.50 3.37 0.26
N LEU A 607 11.86 2.58 1.10
CA LEU A 607 10.70 2.99 1.89
C LEU A 607 11.06 2.86 3.35
N VAL A 608 11.04 3.98 4.07
CA VAL A 608 11.54 4.11 5.43
C VAL A 608 10.43 4.60 6.32
N ARG A 609 10.34 4.04 7.52
CA ARG A 609 9.52 4.58 8.60
C ARG A 609 10.23 4.52 9.94
N THR A 610 9.78 5.31 10.91
CA THR A 610 10.29 5.24 12.29
C THR A 610 9.34 4.52 13.23
N ASP A 611 8.05 4.47 12.89
CA ASP A 611 7.02 3.73 13.62
C ASP A 611 5.93 3.22 12.64
N TRP A 612 5.26 2.14 13.02
CA TRP A 612 4.08 1.62 12.32
C TRP A 612 2.79 2.33 12.76
N GLN A 613 2.74 2.87 13.98
CA GLN A 613 1.63 3.69 14.45
C GLN A 613 1.72 5.12 13.90
N GLY A 614 0.77 5.49 13.03
CA GLY A 614 0.86 6.65 12.14
C GLY A 614 1.17 7.99 12.82
N ALA A 615 0.53 8.34 13.94
CA ALA A 615 0.75 9.63 14.58
C ALA A 615 2.13 9.80 15.27
N ASN A 616 2.79 8.69 15.60
CA ASN A 616 4.07 8.68 16.33
C ASN A 616 5.28 8.56 15.37
N GLY A 617 5.04 8.04 14.16
CA GLY A 617 6.08 7.73 13.18
C GLY A 617 6.26 8.80 12.10
N LYS A 618 7.45 8.81 11.53
CA LYS A 618 7.78 9.50 10.28
C LYS A 618 7.90 8.48 9.18
N TYR A 619 7.68 8.92 7.95
CA TYR A 619 7.84 8.09 6.76
C TYR A 619 8.61 8.85 5.68
N MET A 620 9.42 8.13 4.92
CA MET A 620 10.10 8.63 3.73
C MET A 620 10.08 7.55 2.65
N GLY A 621 9.59 7.90 1.46
CA GLY A 621 9.79 7.11 0.25
C GLY A 621 10.87 7.75 -0.61
N VAL A 622 11.73 6.96 -1.23
CA VAL A 622 12.78 7.39 -2.16
C VAL A 622 12.66 6.57 -3.43
N LYS A 623 12.67 7.22 -4.59
CA LYS A 623 12.52 6.60 -5.90
C LYS A 623 13.79 6.80 -6.75
N GLY A 624 14.38 5.71 -7.21
CA GLY A 624 15.40 5.72 -8.28
C GLY A 624 14.78 5.35 -9.63
N GLY A 625 15.59 4.90 -10.59
CA GLY A 625 15.10 4.31 -11.84
C GLY A 625 15.13 5.24 -13.05
N THR A 626 14.50 4.78 -14.13
CA THR A 626 14.55 5.38 -15.47
C THR A 626 13.20 5.98 -15.91
N PRO A 627 13.16 7.07 -16.69
CA PRO A 627 11.92 7.51 -17.33
C PRO A 627 11.38 6.53 -18.38
N ASN A 628 12.23 5.64 -18.93
CA ASN A 628 11.90 4.73 -20.02
C ASN A 628 11.37 3.38 -19.51
N TYR A 629 10.23 3.42 -18.81
CA TYR A 629 9.51 2.23 -18.36
C TYR A 629 8.00 2.49 -18.40
N SER A 630 7.19 1.44 -18.51
CA SER A 630 5.72 1.55 -18.48
C SER A 630 5.26 2.37 -17.27
N HIS A 631 4.39 3.36 -17.49
CA HIS A 631 3.86 4.27 -16.45
C HIS A 631 4.88 5.16 -15.71
N ALA A 632 6.17 5.11 -16.06
CA ALA A 632 7.18 5.91 -15.38
C ALA A 632 7.14 7.39 -15.78
N HIS A 633 7.54 8.24 -14.83
CA HIS A 633 7.74 9.67 -15.03
C HIS A 633 9.24 10.01 -15.03
N MET A 634 9.60 11.28 -15.22
CA MET A 634 10.95 11.76 -14.97
C MET A 634 11.18 12.04 -13.48
N ASP A 635 10.98 11.01 -12.65
CA ASP A 635 10.92 11.10 -11.18
C ASP A 635 12.13 10.48 -10.46
N GLY A 636 13.18 10.11 -11.19
CA GLY A 636 14.39 9.56 -10.60
C GLY A 636 15.02 10.55 -9.62
N GLY A 637 15.26 10.11 -8.39
CA GLY A 637 15.70 10.96 -7.28
C GLY A 637 14.58 11.60 -6.46
N SER A 638 13.31 11.38 -6.80
CA SER A 638 12.15 11.91 -6.07
C SER A 638 11.98 11.25 -4.69
N PHE A 639 11.30 11.95 -3.80
CA PHE A 639 10.96 11.46 -2.46
C PHE A 639 9.60 11.97 -2.00
N ALA A 640 8.98 11.26 -1.06
CA ALA A 640 7.85 11.74 -0.26
C ALA A 640 8.21 11.70 1.22
N TYR A 641 7.62 12.58 2.03
CA TYR A 641 7.92 12.67 3.46
C TYR A 641 6.67 12.94 4.30
N ASP A 642 6.45 12.08 5.30
CA ASP A 642 5.39 12.24 6.30
C ASP A 642 5.99 12.47 7.67
N SER A 643 5.35 13.36 8.43
CA SER A 643 5.68 13.62 9.83
C SER A 643 4.47 14.22 10.53
N GLN A 644 4.30 13.94 11.82
CA GLN A 644 3.19 14.45 12.63
C GLN A 644 1.81 14.06 12.04
N GLY A 645 1.71 12.87 11.41
CA GLY A 645 0.51 12.38 10.73
C GLY A 645 0.18 13.06 9.38
N LEU A 646 1.05 13.93 8.85
CA LEU A 646 0.78 14.72 7.64
C LEU A 646 1.87 14.51 6.57
N ARG A 647 1.48 14.57 5.29
CA ARG A 647 2.37 14.53 4.13
C ARG A 647 2.91 15.94 3.85
N TRP A 648 4.22 16.14 4.00
CA TRP A 648 4.87 17.44 3.80
C TRP A 648 5.48 17.62 2.41
N ALA A 649 6.05 16.55 1.86
CA ALA A 649 6.58 16.49 0.50
C ALA A 649 5.68 15.59 -0.35
N VAL A 650 4.93 16.19 -1.27
CA VAL A 650 3.87 15.55 -2.07
C VAL A 650 4.42 15.13 -3.43
N ASP A 651 3.86 14.06 -4.01
CA ASP A 651 3.99 13.77 -5.44
C ASP A 651 2.57 13.85 -6.07
N PHE A 652 2.46 14.34 -7.30
CA PHE A 652 1.16 14.54 -7.95
C PHE A 652 0.59 13.25 -8.55
N GLY A 653 1.43 12.25 -8.80
CA GLY A 653 1.04 10.96 -9.37
C GLY A 653 0.40 11.07 -10.76
N LYS A 654 -0.60 10.23 -11.02
CA LYS A 654 -1.23 10.07 -12.34
C LYS A 654 -1.98 11.32 -12.83
N GLU A 655 -1.93 11.55 -14.14
CA GLU A 655 -2.81 12.49 -14.84
C GLU A 655 -3.99 11.77 -15.57
N ASP A 656 -5.01 12.54 -15.93
CA ASP A 656 -6.17 12.09 -16.67
C ASP A 656 -5.82 11.77 -18.13
N TYR A 657 -5.80 10.48 -18.47
CA TYR A 657 -5.47 10.04 -19.83
C TYR A 657 -6.48 10.46 -20.87
N ASP A 658 -7.77 10.59 -20.53
CA ASP A 658 -8.77 11.00 -21.52
C ASP A 658 -8.55 12.47 -21.88
N ALA A 659 -8.27 13.30 -20.88
CA ALA A 659 -7.90 14.70 -21.09
C ALA A 659 -6.59 14.83 -21.88
N ILE A 660 -5.55 14.06 -21.53
CA ILE A 660 -4.27 14.07 -22.26
C ILE A 660 -4.45 13.60 -23.70
N ASN A 661 -5.09 12.44 -23.93
CA ASN A 661 -5.23 11.88 -25.28
C ASN A 661 -6.06 12.78 -26.21
N ALA A 662 -6.97 13.58 -25.66
CA ALA A 662 -7.72 14.57 -26.42
C ALA A 662 -6.92 15.81 -26.80
N GLY A 663 -5.87 16.17 -26.05
CA GLY A 663 -5.15 17.44 -26.18
C GLY A 663 -3.68 17.36 -26.58
N ILE A 664 -3.01 16.22 -26.39
CA ILE A 664 -1.58 16.07 -26.68
C ILE A 664 -1.30 16.00 -28.19
N SER A 665 -0.21 16.63 -28.63
CA SER A 665 0.22 16.64 -30.02
C SER A 665 1.71 16.28 -30.14
N PRO A 666 2.09 15.36 -31.05
CA PRO A 666 1.22 14.58 -31.93
C PRO A 666 0.38 13.53 -31.17
N ALA A 667 -0.72 13.08 -31.78
CA ALA A 667 -1.54 12.01 -31.20
C ALA A 667 -0.68 10.75 -30.94
N GLY A 668 -0.86 10.14 -29.78
CA GLY A 668 -0.06 8.99 -29.34
C GLY A 668 1.26 9.34 -28.66
N ALA A 669 1.65 10.62 -28.58
CA ALA A 669 2.89 11.05 -27.92
C ALA A 669 2.97 10.64 -26.44
N LEU A 670 1.84 10.41 -25.77
CA LEU A 670 1.82 9.86 -24.41
C LEU A 670 2.59 8.53 -24.32
N ASN A 671 2.60 7.70 -25.37
CA ASN A 671 3.32 6.42 -25.37
C ASN A 671 4.71 6.51 -26.01
N ASP A 672 5.17 7.71 -26.36
CA ASP A 672 6.52 7.93 -26.89
C ASP A 672 7.47 8.32 -25.74
N PHE A 673 8.41 7.43 -25.43
CA PHE A 673 9.44 7.60 -24.39
C PHE A 673 10.77 8.15 -24.93
N SER A 674 10.80 8.59 -26.20
CA SER A 674 11.97 9.22 -26.79
C SER A 674 12.36 10.51 -26.05
N GLN A 675 13.65 10.87 -26.10
CA GLN A 675 14.20 12.02 -25.35
C GLN A 675 13.51 13.36 -25.65
N SER A 676 12.99 13.53 -26.87
CA SER A 676 12.35 14.75 -27.36
C SER A 676 10.82 14.65 -27.47
N SER A 677 10.22 13.62 -26.88
CA SER A 677 8.78 13.38 -26.94
C SER A 677 7.98 14.52 -26.29
N ALA A 678 6.79 14.80 -26.84
CA ALA A 678 5.82 15.70 -26.22
C ALA A 678 5.23 15.14 -24.90
N ARG A 679 5.44 13.85 -24.59
CA ARG A 679 5.14 13.25 -23.28
C ARG A 679 5.70 14.08 -22.13
N TRP A 680 6.90 14.62 -22.30
CA TRP A 680 7.60 15.37 -21.26
C TRP A 680 7.08 16.80 -21.08
N ASN A 681 6.17 17.26 -21.94
CA ASN A 681 5.43 18.52 -21.76
C ASN A 681 4.23 18.37 -20.82
N ILE A 682 3.83 17.15 -20.47
CA ILE A 682 2.81 16.89 -19.45
C ILE A 682 3.39 17.26 -18.10
N PHE A 683 2.75 18.18 -17.37
CA PHE A 683 3.28 18.73 -16.14
C PHE A 683 3.65 17.65 -15.13
N LYS A 684 2.73 16.71 -14.85
CA LYS A 684 2.91 15.63 -13.86
C LYS A 684 3.90 14.53 -14.26
N VAL A 685 4.31 14.47 -15.53
CA VAL A 685 5.27 13.45 -16.02
C VAL A 685 6.70 14.02 -16.12
N SER A 686 6.83 15.35 -16.07
CA SER A 686 8.10 16.08 -16.20
C SER A 686 8.92 16.12 -14.90
N ASN A 687 10.25 16.16 -15.01
CA ASN A 687 11.16 16.31 -13.87
C ASN A 687 10.97 17.60 -13.06
N LEU A 688 10.35 18.63 -13.63
CA LEU A 688 10.20 19.92 -12.95
C LEU A 688 9.07 19.97 -11.91
N ASN A 689 8.23 18.93 -11.84
CA ASN A 689 7.17 18.83 -10.83
C ASN A 689 7.56 17.94 -9.64
N HIS A 690 8.40 16.91 -9.87
CA HIS A 690 8.76 15.93 -8.85
C HIS A 690 9.76 16.49 -7.85
N ASN A 691 9.90 15.84 -6.69
CA ASN A 691 10.81 16.28 -5.62
C ASN A 691 12.28 15.91 -5.92
N THR A 692 12.79 16.32 -7.09
CA THR A 692 14.08 15.91 -7.66
C THR A 692 14.99 17.11 -7.97
N ILE A 693 16.12 16.87 -8.66
CA ILE A 693 16.99 17.92 -9.22
C ILE A 693 16.90 17.94 -10.74
N SER A 694 17.06 19.15 -11.29
CA SER A 694 17.23 19.39 -12.71
C SER A 694 18.36 20.38 -12.93
N ILE A 695 19.04 20.30 -14.07
CA ILE A 695 20.13 21.21 -14.41
C ILE A 695 19.93 21.82 -15.79
N LYS A 696 20.69 22.87 -16.05
CA LYS A 696 20.93 23.41 -17.40
C LYS A 696 22.29 24.09 -17.43
N LYS A 697 22.89 24.24 -18.60
CA LYS A 697 24.08 25.10 -18.73
C LYS A 697 23.71 26.54 -18.39
N ALA A 698 24.66 27.31 -17.87
CA ALA A 698 24.44 28.74 -17.61
C ALA A 698 24.04 29.51 -18.89
N SER A 699 24.40 29.00 -20.07
CA SER A 699 24.03 29.55 -21.39
C SER A 699 22.61 29.17 -21.87
N GLU A 700 21.92 28.25 -21.20
CA GLU A 700 20.61 27.73 -21.62
C GLU A 700 19.45 28.46 -20.94
N SER A 701 18.36 28.68 -21.68
CA SER A 701 17.12 29.25 -21.14
C SER A 701 16.25 28.20 -20.46
N ASN A 702 16.16 27.01 -21.03
CA ASN A 702 15.27 25.93 -20.58
C ASN A 702 16.00 24.93 -19.67
N TRP A 703 15.28 24.36 -18.71
CA TRP A 703 15.77 23.23 -17.92
C TRP A 703 15.84 21.98 -18.78
N GLN A 704 16.87 21.17 -18.56
CA GLN A 704 17.00 19.89 -19.24
C GLN A 704 15.99 18.89 -18.66
N HIS A 705 15.43 18.06 -19.54
CA HIS A 705 14.76 16.85 -19.13
C HIS A 705 15.76 15.83 -18.57
N HIS A 706 15.30 14.91 -17.75
CA HIS A 706 16.09 13.74 -17.42
C HIS A 706 16.40 12.92 -18.68
N LYS A 707 17.53 12.21 -18.67
CA LYS A 707 17.97 11.35 -19.76
C LYS A 707 17.08 10.11 -19.82
N THR A 708 16.34 9.91 -20.90
CA THR A 708 15.41 8.77 -20.99
C THR A 708 16.12 7.42 -21.02
N SER A 709 17.34 7.37 -21.56
CA SER A 709 18.22 6.18 -21.48
C SER A 709 19.06 6.10 -20.20
N GLY A 710 18.92 7.09 -19.31
CA GLY A 710 19.57 7.12 -18.01
C GLY A 710 18.72 6.49 -16.91
N SER A 711 19.35 6.25 -15.75
CA SER A 711 18.68 5.74 -14.56
C SER A 711 19.35 6.25 -13.29
N ALA A 712 18.56 6.53 -12.25
CA ALA A 712 19.05 6.83 -10.91
C ALA A 712 19.25 5.52 -10.12
N ALA A 713 20.49 5.12 -9.88
CA ALA A 713 20.79 3.86 -9.19
C ALA A 713 20.89 4.04 -7.68
N VAL A 714 20.26 3.16 -6.89
CA VAL A 714 20.50 3.05 -5.44
C VAL A 714 21.87 2.42 -5.23
N THR A 715 22.81 3.20 -4.68
CA THR A 715 24.21 2.81 -4.48
C THR A 715 24.55 2.46 -3.04
N GLU A 716 23.74 2.93 -2.07
CA GLU A 716 23.93 2.64 -0.65
C GLU A 716 22.60 2.65 0.10
N ILE A 717 22.45 1.76 1.10
CA ILE A 717 21.32 1.72 2.03
C ILE A 717 21.84 2.00 3.44
N TYR A 718 21.14 2.87 4.16
CA TYR A 718 21.36 3.14 5.58
C TYR A 718 20.22 2.51 6.37
N ASP A 719 20.51 1.64 7.34
CA ASP A 719 19.49 1.07 8.23
C ASP A 719 19.94 1.02 9.69
N SER A 720 19.96 2.19 10.32
CA SER A 720 20.19 2.36 11.75
C SER A 720 19.30 3.47 12.30
N ASN A 721 19.07 3.52 13.61
CA ASN A 721 18.29 4.61 14.20
C ASN A 721 18.95 5.98 13.96
N ALA A 722 20.29 6.04 13.97
CA ALA A 722 21.03 7.27 13.72
C ALA A 722 20.93 7.75 12.26
N LYS A 723 20.84 6.81 11.32
CA LYS A 723 20.78 7.09 9.88
C LYS A 723 20.04 5.98 9.15
N ARG A 724 18.85 6.29 8.61
CA ARG A 724 18.03 5.34 7.83
C ARG A 724 17.53 5.94 6.51
N GLY A 725 17.83 5.33 5.37
CA GLY A 725 17.52 5.87 4.05
C GLY A 725 18.42 5.30 2.96
N ALA A 726 18.71 6.11 1.94
CA ALA A 726 19.46 5.66 0.76
C ALA A 726 20.35 6.73 0.15
N LYS A 727 21.30 6.28 -0.66
CA LYS A 727 22.10 7.09 -1.58
C LYS A 727 21.83 6.67 -3.02
N LEU A 728 21.65 7.67 -3.87
CA LEU A 728 21.41 7.54 -5.30
C LEU A 728 22.58 8.14 -6.09
N ASP A 729 22.98 7.46 -7.16
CA ASP A 729 23.77 8.07 -8.24
C ASP A 729 22.82 8.61 -9.31
N LEU A 730 22.86 9.92 -9.51
CA LEU A 730 22.02 10.64 -10.46
C LEU A 730 22.77 10.98 -11.75
N LYS A 731 24.11 10.86 -11.79
CA LYS A 731 24.91 11.24 -12.96
C LYS A 731 24.45 10.56 -14.27
N PRO A 732 24.05 9.28 -14.30
CA PRO A 732 23.57 8.67 -15.54
C PRO A 732 22.22 9.25 -16.01
N LEU A 733 21.43 9.82 -15.10
CA LEU A 733 20.09 10.35 -15.33
C LEU A 733 20.09 11.85 -15.69
N ILE A 734 21.01 12.63 -15.12
CA ILE A 734 21.09 14.09 -15.33
C ILE A 734 22.39 14.51 -16.01
N GLY A 735 22.38 15.63 -16.74
CA GLY A 735 23.52 16.07 -17.56
C GLY A 735 23.48 15.48 -18.96
N LEU A 736 22.46 15.90 -19.73
CA LEU A 736 22.23 15.40 -21.09
C LEU A 736 23.45 15.61 -22.01
N ASN A 737 24.29 16.61 -21.72
CA ASN A 737 25.46 16.95 -22.50
C ASN A 737 26.78 16.74 -21.73
N ASN A 738 26.80 15.79 -20.79
CA ASN A 738 27.97 15.42 -19.99
C ASN A 738 28.56 16.61 -19.18
N GLU A 739 27.70 17.43 -18.59
CA GLU A 739 28.10 18.61 -17.80
C GLU A 739 28.64 18.28 -16.40
N LEU A 740 28.47 17.03 -15.94
CA LEU A 740 28.68 16.62 -14.56
C LEU A 740 29.75 15.54 -14.46
N ASP A 741 30.70 15.73 -13.55
CA ASP A 741 31.68 14.71 -13.19
C ASP A 741 31.13 13.78 -12.11
N ALA A 742 30.25 14.28 -11.23
CA ALA A 742 29.46 13.49 -10.29
C ALA A 742 28.16 14.20 -9.88
N ALA A 743 27.12 13.41 -9.65
CA ALA A 743 25.88 13.87 -9.05
C ALA A 743 25.29 12.77 -8.16
N GLN A 744 25.33 12.98 -6.85
CA GLN A 744 24.87 12.01 -5.87
C GLN A 744 23.85 12.65 -4.93
N ARG A 745 22.77 11.92 -4.66
CA ARG A 745 21.73 12.35 -3.73
C ARG A 745 21.62 11.35 -2.58
N SER A 746 21.77 11.80 -1.34
CA SER A 746 21.45 10.99 -0.16
C SER A 746 20.18 11.51 0.48
N ILE A 747 19.24 10.63 0.81
CA ILE A 747 17.97 10.97 1.45
C ILE A 747 17.79 10.02 2.64
N TYR A 748 17.75 10.56 3.86
CA TYR A 748 17.65 9.72 5.06
C TYR A 748 17.04 10.46 6.25
N MET A 749 16.50 9.66 7.18
CA MET A 749 16.14 10.07 8.52
C MET A 749 17.40 10.15 9.39
N VAL A 750 17.56 11.25 10.12
CA VAL A 750 18.61 11.44 11.13
C VAL A 750 18.01 11.21 12.51
N ASP A 751 18.60 10.30 13.27
CA ASP A 751 18.21 9.96 14.65
C ASP A 751 16.69 9.69 14.83
N GLU A 752 16.05 9.14 13.80
CA GLU A 752 14.59 8.98 13.69
C GLU A 752 13.77 10.28 13.87
N ALA A 753 14.42 11.46 13.80
CA ALA A 753 13.85 12.74 14.22
C ALA A 753 13.49 13.68 13.05
N TYR A 754 14.27 13.70 11.97
CA TYR A 754 14.03 14.62 10.85
C TYR A 754 14.60 14.09 9.54
N LEU A 755 14.08 14.62 8.43
CA LEU A 755 14.56 14.31 7.08
C LEU A 755 15.77 15.18 6.73
N GLU A 756 16.80 14.55 6.18
CA GLU A 756 17.95 15.22 5.55
C GLU A 756 18.13 14.74 4.10
N VAL A 757 18.25 15.70 3.18
CA VAL A 757 18.60 15.49 1.78
C VAL A 757 19.96 16.14 1.52
N LYS A 758 20.91 15.37 0.98
CA LYS A 758 22.23 15.86 0.59
C LYS A 758 22.46 15.64 -0.89
N ASP A 759 22.57 16.73 -1.62
CA ASP A 759 22.86 16.74 -3.06
C ASP A 759 24.31 17.17 -3.28
N TYR A 760 25.18 16.20 -3.55
CA TYR A 760 26.58 16.40 -3.94
C TYR A 760 26.66 16.56 -5.46
N ILE A 761 27.19 17.69 -5.90
CA ILE A 761 27.36 18.04 -7.32
C ILE A 761 28.83 18.41 -7.54
N ASP A 762 29.43 17.76 -8.53
CA ASP A 762 30.71 18.12 -9.10
C ASP A 762 30.45 18.51 -10.56
N ASN A 763 30.44 19.82 -10.83
CA ASN A 763 30.24 20.31 -12.18
C ASN A 763 31.61 20.47 -12.84
N GLY A 764 31.75 19.88 -14.02
CA GLY A 764 33.02 19.89 -14.73
C GLY A 764 33.34 21.28 -15.28
N ALA A 765 34.01 21.32 -16.43
CA ALA A 765 34.49 22.57 -17.03
C ALA A 765 33.40 23.57 -17.49
N GLN A 766 32.11 23.25 -17.30
CA GLN A 766 30.98 24.09 -17.71
C GLN A 766 30.22 24.62 -16.49
N ALA A 767 29.95 25.92 -16.48
CA ALA A 767 29.06 26.51 -15.48
C ALA A 767 27.61 26.05 -15.72
N ILE A 768 26.93 25.68 -14.64
CA ILE A 768 25.55 25.18 -14.68
C ILE A 768 24.66 25.94 -13.71
N ASN A 769 23.37 25.90 -13.97
CA ASN A 769 22.35 26.21 -12.97
C ASN A 769 21.69 24.92 -12.50
N LEU A 770 21.38 24.85 -11.22
CA LEU A 770 20.65 23.75 -10.59
C LEU A 770 19.28 24.23 -10.13
N TYR A 771 18.27 23.43 -10.42
CA TYR A 771 16.89 23.58 -9.97
C TYR A 771 16.58 22.46 -8.98
N TRP A 772 16.31 22.85 -7.75
CA TRP A 772 15.82 21.95 -6.69
C TRP A 772 14.38 22.34 -6.36
N ASN A 773 13.48 21.37 -6.28
CA ASN A 773 12.08 21.60 -5.95
C ASN A 773 11.50 20.53 -5.03
N MET A 774 10.42 20.92 -4.36
CA MET A 774 9.56 20.06 -3.57
C MET A 774 8.12 20.59 -3.65
N ALA A 775 7.14 19.74 -3.98
CA ALA A 775 5.72 20.09 -3.93
C ALA A 775 5.16 19.93 -2.51
N THR A 776 4.26 20.84 -2.11
CA THR A 776 3.59 20.80 -0.81
C THR A 776 2.19 21.39 -0.89
N THR A 777 1.30 20.93 0.00
CA THR A 777 -0.02 21.51 0.26
C THR A 777 0.02 22.56 1.37
N ALA A 778 1.14 22.68 2.10
CA ALA A 778 1.23 23.56 3.26
C ALA A 778 1.19 25.05 2.88
N VAL A 779 0.72 25.88 3.80
CA VAL A 779 0.94 27.33 3.76
C VAL A 779 2.43 27.60 4.03
N VAL A 780 3.04 28.43 3.18
CA VAL A 780 4.49 28.65 3.16
C VAL A 780 4.85 30.09 3.55
N ASP A 781 5.58 30.22 4.65
CA ASP A 781 6.17 31.49 5.10
C ASP A 781 7.69 31.46 4.96
N SER A 782 8.30 32.59 4.57
CA SER A 782 9.77 32.72 4.59
C SER A 782 10.22 33.20 5.96
N LEU A 783 11.15 32.46 6.57
CA LEU A 783 11.79 32.84 7.83
C LEU A 783 13.12 33.56 7.60
N SER A 784 13.82 33.20 6.52
CA SER A 784 15.06 33.84 6.08
C SER A 784 15.33 33.53 4.60
N ALA A 785 16.47 33.99 4.08
CA ALA A 785 16.95 33.64 2.74
C ALA A 785 17.24 32.14 2.53
N SER A 786 17.29 31.34 3.61
CA SER A 786 17.57 29.90 3.57
C SER A 786 16.54 29.04 4.32
N LYS A 787 15.47 29.64 4.86
CA LYS A 787 14.48 28.94 5.70
C LYS A 787 13.04 29.23 5.31
N LEU A 788 12.24 28.18 5.22
CA LEU A 788 10.79 28.23 5.04
C LEU A 788 10.09 27.56 6.22
N LYS A 789 8.99 28.14 6.68
CA LYS A 789 8.03 27.51 7.60
C LYS A 789 6.85 27.01 6.79
N LEU A 790 6.52 25.74 6.96
CA LEU A 790 5.38 25.06 6.38
C LEU A 790 4.33 24.85 7.47
N THR A 791 3.07 25.21 7.21
CA THR A 791 1.96 25.04 8.15
C THR A 791 0.80 24.33 7.47
N GLN A 792 0.32 23.23 8.06
CA GLN A 792 -0.91 22.54 7.67
C GLN A 792 -1.42 21.68 8.82
N GLY A 793 -2.74 21.45 8.89
CA GLY A 793 -3.33 20.54 9.87
C GLY A 793 -2.99 20.88 11.34
N GLY A 794 -2.82 22.17 11.66
CA GLY A 794 -2.42 22.61 13.00
C GLY A 794 -0.98 22.25 13.39
N ARG A 795 -0.18 21.71 12.45
CA ARG A 795 1.22 21.34 12.63
C ARG A 795 2.14 22.26 11.84
N THR A 796 3.42 22.29 12.20
CA THR A 796 4.42 23.05 11.43
C THR A 796 5.68 22.22 11.18
N THR A 797 6.37 22.54 10.09
CA THR A 797 7.70 22.00 9.72
C THR A 797 8.57 23.14 9.20
N VAL A 798 9.87 23.13 9.52
CA VAL A 798 10.84 24.09 9.00
C VAL A 798 11.75 23.39 7.99
N LEU A 799 11.78 23.95 6.77
CA LEU A 799 12.74 23.58 5.73
C LEU A 799 13.93 24.54 5.80
N GLU A 800 15.15 24.00 5.88
CA GLU A 800 16.40 24.77 5.88
C GLU A 800 17.37 24.25 4.82
N ILE A 801 18.03 25.17 4.09
CA ILE A 801 19.02 24.86 3.05
C ILE A 801 20.39 25.43 3.43
N VAL A 802 21.43 24.62 3.28
CA VAL A 802 22.83 25.02 3.50
C VAL A 802 23.67 24.59 2.29
N SER A 803 24.48 25.51 1.77
CA SER A 803 25.53 25.21 0.76
C SER A 803 26.85 24.98 1.47
N SER A 804 27.57 23.90 1.11
CA SER A 804 28.93 23.66 1.63
C SER A 804 29.99 24.54 0.98
N ASN A 805 29.69 25.18 -0.16
CA ASN A 805 30.63 25.96 -0.94
C ASN A 805 30.20 27.44 -0.98
N PRO A 806 30.98 28.36 -0.41
CA PRO A 806 30.64 29.78 -0.38
C PRO A 806 30.72 30.47 -1.76
N ALA A 807 31.39 29.87 -2.75
CA ALA A 807 31.41 30.37 -4.13
C ALA A 807 30.09 30.10 -4.87
N VAL A 808 29.27 29.18 -4.37
CA VAL A 808 27.98 28.80 -4.94
C VAL A 808 26.86 29.54 -4.22
N THR A 809 26.13 30.37 -4.96
CA THR A 809 24.98 31.12 -4.44
C THR A 809 23.68 30.46 -4.86
N PHE A 810 22.65 30.57 -4.01
CA PHE A 810 21.31 30.09 -4.32
C PHE A 810 20.23 31.10 -3.95
N ILE A 811 19.10 31.02 -4.64
CA ILE A 811 17.91 31.84 -4.42
C ILE A 811 16.76 30.93 -4.03
N LEU A 812 16.24 31.13 -2.82
CA LEU A 812 15.07 30.41 -2.31
C LEU A 812 13.81 30.78 -3.10
N LYS A 813 13.01 29.78 -3.44
CA LYS A 813 11.71 29.91 -4.10
C LYS A 813 10.64 29.34 -3.17
N LYS A 814 9.72 30.19 -2.72
CA LYS A 814 8.65 29.82 -1.77
C LYS A 814 7.29 29.55 -2.41
N ALA A 815 7.12 29.92 -3.68
CA ALA A 815 5.83 29.83 -4.37
C ALA A 815 5.96 29.72 -5.89
N ARG A 816 6.49 28.61 -6.39
CA ARG A 816 6.40 28.29 -7.83
C ARG A 816 5.01 27.73 -8.12
N SER A 817 4.43 28.15 -9.25
CA SER A 817 3.12 27.70 -9.72
C SER A 817 3.11 26.19 -9.97
N THR A 818 2.00 25.55 -9.66
CA THR A 818 1.69 24.16 -10.00
C THR A 818 0.58 24.06 -11.07
N ASP A 819 0.23 25.19 -11.70
CA ASP A 819 -0.69 25.21 -12.85
C ASP A 819 0.07 24.74 -14.10
N PRO A 820 -0.39 23.65 -14.78
CA PRO A 820 0.28 23.10 -15.97
C PRO A 820 0.58 24.14 -17.05
N VAL A 821 -0.27 25.15 -17.24
CA VAL A 821 -0.06 26.19 -18.26
C VAL A 821 1.12 27.12 -17.95
N THR A 822 1.60 27.14 -16.70
CA THR A 822 2.82 27.88 -16.33
C THR A 822 4.07 27.13 -16.79
N TYR A 823 4.01 25.79 -16.79
CA TYR A 823 5.08 24.92 -17.27
C TYR A 823 5.08 24.83 -18.80
N TYR A 824 3.90 24.57 -19.38
CA TYR A 824 3.71 24.46 -20.82
C TYR A 824 2.43 25.18 -21.24
N PRO A 825 2.47 26.37 -21.84
CA PRO A 825 1.28 27.19 -22.11
C PRO A 825 0.17 26.52 -22.93
N ALA A 826 0.50 25.51 -23.75
CA ALA A 826 -0.49 24.76 -24.54
C ALA A 826 -1.16 23.60 -23.75
N ALA A 827 -0.79 23.37 -22.49
CA ALA A 827 -1.34 22.36 -21.59
C ALA A 827 -2.73 22.73 -21.02
N THR A 828 -3.60 23.39 -21.79
CA THR A 828 -4.93 23.81 -21.30
C THR A 828 -5.88 22.64 -21.05
N TYR A 829 -5.52 21.45 -21.52
CA TYR A 829 -6.25 20.20 -21.31
C TYR A 829 -5.87 19.49 -20.00
N GLU A 830 -4.74 19.85 -19.38
CA GLU A 830 -4.29 19.22 -18.14
C GLU A 830 -5.07 19.74 -16.93
N ARG A 831 -5.29 18.87 -15.94
CA ARG A 831 -5.97 19.25 -14.70
C ARG A 831 -5.08 20.17 -13.87
N LYS A 832 -5.67 21.26 -13.36
CA LYS A 832 -4.99 22.15 -12.41
C LYS A 832 -4.74 21.42 -11.08
N ASN A 833 -3.72 21.87 -10.34
CA ASN A 833 -3.35 21.34 -9.03
C ASN A 833 -3.66 22.35 -7.90
N PRO A 834 -4.94 22.65 -7.61
CA PRO A 834 -5.32 23.65 -6.61
C PRO A 834 -4.84 23.27 -5.21
N GLY A 835 -4.60 24.27 -4.35
CA GLY A 835 -4.15 24.05 -2.98
C GLY A 835 -2.72 23.51 -2.85
N THR A 836 -1.94 23.51 -3.92
CA THR A 836 -0.55 23.07 -3.92
C THR A 836 0.39 24.16 -4.39
N VAL A 837 1.64 24.07 -3.94
CA VAL A 837 2.71 24.98 -4.35
C VAL A 837 4.03 24.23 -4.44
N MET A 838 4.91 24.67 -5.33
CA MET A 838 6.29 24.18 -5.38
C MET A 838 7.25 25.14 -4.66
N ILE A 839 8.02 24.60 -3.74
CA ILE A 839 9.09 25.30 -3.00
C ILE A 839 10.46 24.74 -3.39
N GLY A 840 11.54 25.44 -3.07
CA GLY A 840 12.90 24.96 -3.31
C GLY A 840 13.88 26.09 -3.54
N PHE A 841 14.87 25.89 -4.39
CA PHE A 841 15.85 26.92 -4.75
C PHE A 841 16.36 26.76 -6.18
N GLU A 842 17.00 27.82 -6.67
CA GLU A 842 17.86 27.79 -7.86
C GLU A 842 19.27 28.18 -7.45
N ALA A 843 20.28 27.43 -7.88
CA ALA A 843 21.67 27.72 -7.59
C ALA A 843 22.48 27.92 -8.87
N ALA A 844 23.38 28.90 -8.86
CA ALA A 844 24.36 29.11 -9.92
C ALA A 844 25.69 28.49 -9.48
N ILE A 845 26.16 27.50 -10.23
CA ILE A 845 27.39 26.75 -9.93
C ILE A 845 28.44 27.12 -11.00
N PRO A 846 29.47 27.91 -10.65
CA PRO A 846 30.58 28.23 -11.54
C PRO A 846 31.31 26.97 -12.04
N ALA A 847 32.00 27.04 -13.17
CA ALA A 847 32.74 25.89 -13.70
C ALA A 847 33.82 25.38 -12.74
N ASN A 848 34.02 24.07 -12.69
CA ASN A 848 35.00 23.38 -11.84
C ASN A 848 34.77 23.56 -10.33
N GLU A 849 33.50 23.54 -9.90
CA GLU A 849 33.14 23.64 -8.50
C GLU A 849 32.56 22.32 -7.97
N VAL A 850 32.83 22.06 -6.70
CA VAL A 850 32.20 20.98 -5.96
C VAL A 850 31.34 21.59 -4.87
N VAL A 851 30.08 21.18 -4.79
CA VAL A 851 29.13 21.68 -3.79
C VAL A 851 28.25 20.56 -3.26
N THR A 852 28.00 20.59 -1.95
CA THR A 852 26.94 19.81 -1.33
C THR A 852 25.87 20.76 -0.81
N PHE A 853 24.65 20.61 -1.31
CA PHE A 853 23.48 21.22 -0.70
C PHE A 853 22.90 20.27 0.36
N THR A 854 22.74 20.76 1.59
CA THR A 854 22.06 20.03 2.66
C THR A 854 20.71 20.68 2.92
N ILE A 855 19.64 19.93 2.74
CA ILE A 855 18.26 20.35 2.99
C ILE A 855 17.73 19.54 4.18
N THR A 856 17.15 20.21 5.17
CA THR A 856 16.52 19.52 6.32
C THR A 856 15.06 19.92 6.47
N LEU A 857 14.20 18.95 6.82
CA LEU A 857 12.81 19.21 7.23
C LEU A 857 12.61 18.75 8.68
N LYS A 858 12.52 19.72 9.59
CA LYS A 858 12.41 19.49 11.04
C LYS A 858 11.03 19.91 11.53
N ASP A 859 10.41 19.09 12.36
CA ASP A 859 9.13 19.44 12.98
C ASP A 859 9.28 20.75 13.78
N GLY A 860 8.33 21.65 13.59
CA GLY A 860 8.20 22.87 14.36
C GLY A 860 7.19 22.70 15.50
N ALA A 861 6.93 23.79 16.22
CA ALA A 861 5.90 23.80 17.24
C ALA A 861 4.51 23.58 16.64
N GLU A 862 3.65 22.85 17.35
CA GLU A 862 2.22 22.79 17.04
C GLU A 862 1.61 24.21 17.00
N VAL A 863 0.69 24.45 16.08
CA VAL A 863 -0.06 25.69 16.02
C VAL A 863 -0.96 25.73 17.25
N PRO A 864 -0.89 26.79 18.08
CA PRO A 864 -1.73 26.89 19.26
C PRO A 864 -3.21 26.83 18.88
N PRO A 865 -4.05 26.11 19.66
CA PRO A 865 -5.49 26.11 19.42
C PRO A 865 -6.06 27.52 19.59
N SER A 866 -7.15 27.84 18.89
CA SER A 866 -7.78 29.15 19.08
C SER A 866 -8.40 29.32 20.48
N ALA A 867 -8.66 28.23 21.18
CA ALA A 867 -9.16 28.21 22.55
C ALA A 867 -8.55 27.04 23.33
N VAL A 868 -8.17 27.27 24.58
CA VAL A 868 -7.64 26.21 25.43
C VAL A 868 -8.78 25.54 26.19
N MET A 869 -8.81 24.21 26.13
CA MET A 869 -9.82 23.40 26.80
C MET A 869 -9.28 22.78 28.10
N PRO A 870 -10.12 22.55 29.13
CA PRO A 870 -9.75 21.75 30.28
C PRO A 870 -9.39 20.30 29.88
N VAL A 871 -8.67 19.59 30.75
CA VAL A 871 -8.47 18.14 30.60
C VAL A 871 -9.84 17.44 30.48
N ASN A 872 -9.89 16.42 29.62
CA ASN A 872 -11.06 15.66 29.18
C ASN A 872 -11.97 16.39 28.18
N TYR A 873 -11.66 17.63 27.79
CA TYR A 873 -12.35 18.33 26.72
C TYR A 873 -11.47 18.36 25.48
N VAL A 874 -12.02 17.93 24.35
CA VAL A 874 -11.33 17.88 23.06
C VAL A 874 -11.95 18.91 22.14
N LEU A 875 -11.14 19.87 21.72
CA LEU A 875 -11.47 20.87 20.73
C LEU A 875 -11.13 20.36 19.33
N LEU A 876 -12.13 20.41 18.46
CA LEU A 876 -12.01 20.19 17.03
C LEU A 876 -12.10 21.55 16.32
N GLU A 877 -11.06 21.88 15.57
CA GLU A 877 -11.02 23.08 14.72
C GLU A 877 -10.87 22.67 13.28
N LEU A 878 -11.43 23.44 12.35
CA LEU A 878 -11.29 23.11 10.94
C LEU A 878 -9.87 23.43 10.44
N PRO A 879 -9.27 22.57 9.61
CA PRO A 879 -7.89 22.70 9.17
C PRO A 879 -7.72 23.88 8.20
N ALA A 880 -6.55 24.52 8.28
CA ALA A 880 -6.09 25.52 7.32
C ALA A 880 -4.71 25.08 6.81
N PRO A 881 -4.55 24.78 5.51
CA PRO A 881 -5.59 24.78 4.46
C PRO A 881 -6.65 23.69 4.68
N ASN A 882 -7.81 23.81 4.02
CA ASN A 882 -8.87 22.81 4.11
C ASN A 882 -8.42 21.46 3.54
N THR A 883 -8.48 20.41 4.35
CA THR A 883 -8.21 19.01 4.00
C THR A 883 -9.43 18.10 4.22
N GLY A 884 -10.58 18.66 4.60
CA GLY A 884 -11.78 17.86 4.80
C GLY A 884 -12.54 17.61 3.50
N LEU A 885 -13.29 16.51 3.44
CA LEU A 885 -14.10 16.16 2.29
C LEU A 885 -15.28 17.13 2.11
N GLU A 886 -15.64 17.41 0.86
CA GLU A 886 -16.83 18.18 0.47
C GLU A 886 -17.41 17.67 -0.86
N GLY A 887 -18.66 18.02 -1.16
CA GLY A 887 -19.27 17.74 -2.45
C GLY A 887 -20.79 17.65 -2.42
N ASN A 888 -21.41 17.85 -3.57
CA ASN A 888 -22.87 17.84 -3.72
C ASN A 888 -23.52 16.49 -3.37
N THR A 889 -22.77 15.39 -3.49
CA THR A 889 -23.22 14.01 -3.20
C THR A 889 -22.56 13.42 -1.96
N LEU A 890 -21.74 14.20 -1.24
CA LEU A 890 -21.14 13.80 0.03
C LEU A 890 -22.10 14.16 1.16
N TYR A 891 -23.02 13.25 1.49
CA TYR A 891 -24.08 13.52 2.46
C TYR A 891 -23.63 13.43 3.92
N SER A 892 -22.61 12.64 4.21
CA SER A 892 -22.05 12.50 5.55
C SER A 892 -20.55 12.30 5.48
N ASP A 893 -19.86 12.70 6.53
CA ASP A 893 -18.43 12.49 6.71
C ASP A 893 -18.16 12.07 8.17
N ALA A 894 -17.04 11.39 8.39
CA ALA A 894 -16.67 10.86 9.69
C ALA A 894 -15.17 10.95 9.92
N SER A 895 -14.78 11.20 11.16
CA SER A 895 -13.37 11.20 11.58
C SER A 895 -13.14 10.16 12.66
N GLU A 896 -12.07 9.41 12.50
CA GLU A 896 -11.52 8.55 13.53
C GLU A 896 -10.67 9.39 14.50
N PHE A 897 -10.78 9.12 15.80
CA PHE A 897 -9.94 9.70 16.82
C PHE A 897 -9.24 8.61 17.59
N HIS A 898 -7.98 8.85 17.96
CA HIS A 898 -7.17 7.96 18.78
C HIS A 898 -6.79 8.67 20.07
N VAL A 899 -6.75 7.92 21.17
CA VAL A 899 -6.15 8.35 22.41
C VAL A 899 -4.89 7.53 22.64
N ASN A 900 -3.73 8.17 22.67
CA ASN A 900 -2.48 7.45 22.89
C ASN A 900 -2.29 7.09 24.38
N GLY A 901 -1.25 6.32 24.70
CA GLY A 901 -0.94 5.93 26.10
C GLY A 901 -0.60 7.09 27.04
N ALA A 902 -0.37 8.30 26.52
CA ALA A 902 -0.18 9.51 27.31
C ALA A 902 -1.48 10.31 27.55
N GLY A 903 -2.59 9.92 26.91
CA GLY A 903 -3.88 10.60 26.99
C GLY A 903 -4.09 11.70 25.94
N LYS A 904 -3.16 11.90 25.00
CA LYS A 904 -3.33 12.88 23.92
C LYS A 904 -4.33 12.36 22.89
N VAL A 905 -5.26 13.20 22.48
CA VAL A 905 -6.23 12.88 21.43
C VAL A 905 -5.71 13.37 20.07
N SER A 906 -5.76 12.51 19.05
CA SER A 906 -5.35 12.83 17.68
C SER A 906 -6.38 12.34 16.67
N ILE A 907 -6.40 12.95 15.48
CA ILE A 907 -7.16 12.43 14.34
C ILE A 907 -6.43 11.24 13.71
N GLY A 908 -7.21 10.23 13.32
CA GLY A 908 -6.77 9.07 12.56
C GLY A 908 -7.28 9.11 11.11
N GLY A 909 -6.80 8.17 10.29
CA GLY A 909 -7.19 8.02 8.89
C GLY A 909 -6.26 8.71 7.89
N ILE A 910 -6.79 9.02 6.71
CA ILE A 910 -6.04 9.58 5.58
C ILE A 910 -5.88 11.10 5.74
N ALA A 911 -4.63 11.59 5.70
CA ALA A 911 -4.33 12.99 5.97
C ALA A 911 -5.02 13.99 5.03
N SER A 912 -5.24 13.61 3.76
CA SER A 912 -5.99 14.43 2.80
C SER A 912 -7.51 14.43 3.01
N GLU A 913 -7.99 13.74 4.06
CA GLU A 913 -9.39 13.69 4.49
C GLU A 913 -9.56 14.17 5.93
N TYR A 914 -8.50 14.69 6.57
CA TYR A 914 -8.59 15.20 7.93
C TYR A 914 -9.54 16.39 7.97
N ALA A 915 -10.71 16.17 8.56
CA ALA A 915 -11.72 17.19 8.73
C ALA A 915 -11.41 18.16 9.86
N TRP A 916 -10.51 17.81 10.80
CA TRP A 916 -10.28 18.53 12.05
C TRP A 916 -8.80 18.57 12.44
N ASN A 917 -8.34 19.74 12.88
CA ASN A 917 -7.25 19.87 13.85
C ASN A 917 -7.80 19.49 15.22
N VAL A 918 -7.07 18.64 15.94
CA VAL A 918 -7.54 18.07 17.21
C VAL A 918 -6.64 18.53 18.34
N TYR A 919 -7.26 19.12 19.35
CA TYR A 919 -6.58 19.64 20.53
C TYR A 919 -7.29 19.16 21.80
N GLY A 920 -6.63 18.33 22.58
CA GLY A 920 -7.17 17.88 23.86
C GLY A 920 -6.41 16.70 24.42
N ASP A 921 -6.46 16.59 25.75
CA ASP A 921 -5.88 15.49 26.50
C ASP A 921 -6.93 14.93 27.47
N THR A 922 -6.80 13.66 27.81
CA THR A 922 -7.63 12.98 28.80
C THR A 922 -6.80 12.34 29.89
N ASN A 923 -7.36 12.30 31.10
CA ASN A 923 -6.84 11.54 32.23
C ASN A 923 -7.70 10.30 32.56
N VAL A 924 -8.60 9.91 31.66
CA VAL A 924 -9.42 8.71 31.79
C VAL A 924 -8.59 7.50 31.36
N ASP A 925 -8.14 6.68 32.30
CA ASP A 925 -7.22 5.58 32.01
C ASP A 925 -7.84 4.49 31.10
N SER A 926 -9.15 4.25 31.19
CA SER A 926 -9.83 3.20 30.42
C SER A 926 -9.92 3.48 28.92
N ILE A 927 -9.74 4.74 28.48
CA ILE A 927 -9.78 5.13 27.07
C ILE A 927 -8.38 5.11 26.41
N LEU A 928 -7.30 4.92 27.17
CA LEU A 928 -5.94 4.96 26.63
C LEU A 928 -5.69 3.83 25.61
N ASN A 929 -5.01 4.17 24.51
CA ASN A 929 -4.77 3.29 23.35
C ASN A 929 -6.06 2.77 22.68
N LYS A 930 -7.16 3.53 22.78
CA LYS A 930 -8.43 3.26 22.09
C LYS A 930 -8.68 4.29 20.99
N ASN A 931 -9.64 3.97 20.13
CA ASN A 931 -10.17 4.85 19.11
C ASN A 931 -11.70 4.90 19.16
N PHE A 932 -12.27 5.92 18.53
CA PHE A 932 -13.72 6.11 18.36
C PHE A 932 -13.96 7.00 17.13
N PHE A 933 -15.21 7.11 16.68
CA PHE A 933 -15.53 7.94 15.51
C PHE A 933 -16.51 9.06 15.87
N PHE A 934 -16.35 10.20 15.21
CA PHE A 934 -17.34 11.28 15.17
C PHE A 934 -17.88 11.36 13.75
N LYS A 935 -19.20 11.41 13.60
CA LYS A 935 -19.87 11.53 12.30
C LYS A 935 -20.74 12.77 12.27
N TRP A 936 -20.78 13.41 11.11
CA TRP A 936 -21.71 14.51 10.82
C TRP A 936 -22.33 14.34 9.45
N GLN A 937 -23.56 14.85 9.29
CA GLN A 937 -24.31 14.71 8.05
C GLN A 937 -25.11 15.96 7.72
N GLY A 938 -25.01 16.38 6.45
CA GLY A 938 -25.70 17.55 5.91
C GLY A 938 -27.20 17.31 5.77
N MET A 939 -27.98 18.31 6.18
CA MET A 939 -29.44 18.31 6.12
C MET A 939 -29.89 19.44 5.19
N ASN A 940 -30.58 19.10 4.12
CA ASN A 940 -31.16 20.07 3.18
C ASN A 940 -32.48 20.62 3.73
N SER A 941 -33.21 19.77 4.46
CA SER A 941 -34.37 20.20 5.23
C SER A 941 -34.46 19.45 6.54
N THR A 942 -34.84 20.19 7.56
CA THR A 942 -34.95 19.73 8.94
C THR A 942 -36.39 19.86 9.40
N ASN A 943 -36.87 18.92 10.21
CA ASN A 943 -38.20 19.01 10.79
C ASN A 943 -38.23 20.08 11.89
N THR A 944 -38.87 21.21 11.60
CA THR A 944 -39.04 22.34 12.52
C THR A 944 -40.38 22.32 13.27
N THR A 945 -41.15 21.24 13.15
CA THR A 945 -42.40 21.05 13.91
C THR A 945 -42.10 20.53 15.30
N ALA A 946 -42.57 21.23 16.33
CA ALA A 946 -42.38 20.83 17.72
C ALA A 946 -42.90 19.40 17.99
N GLY A 947 -42.13 18.60 18.72
CA GLY A 947 -42.46 17.22 19.07
C GLY A 947 -41.23 16.30 19.06
N ILE A 948 -41.48 14.98 19.10
CA ILE A 948 -40.41 13.95 19.14
C ILE A 948 -39.48 13.97 17.91
N ASN A 949 -39.98 14.48 16.79
CA ASN A 949 -39.24 14.56 15.53
C ASN A 949 -38.62 15.94 15.30
N TYR A 950 -38.68 16.86 16.27
CA TYR A 950 -38.08 18.18 16.12
C TYR A 950 -36.56 18.07 15.93
N GLY A 951 -36.04 18.73 14.90
CA GLY A 951 -34.63 18.65 14.52
C GLY A 951 -34.25 17.41 13.71
N ASN A 952 -35.21 16.56 13.30
CA ASN A 952 -34.92 15.36 12.52
C ASN A 952 -34.57 15.69 11.05
N LEU A 953 -33.67 14.91 10.44
CA LEU A 953 -33.31 14.99 9.03
C LEU A 953 -34.51 14.55 8.17
N LEU A 954 -34.98 15.43 7.28
CA LEU A 954 -36.02 15.10 6.30
C LEU A 954 -35.42 14.77 4.94
N THR A 955 -34.46 15.57 4.49
CA THR A 955 -33.71 15.33 3.25
C THR A 955 -32.22 15.59 3.47
N GLN A 956 -31.38 14.73 2.90
CA GLN A 956 -29.94 14.85 2.96
C GLN A 956 -29.42 15.98 2.05
N ALA A 957 -28.31 16.59 2.42
CA ALA A 957 -27.59 17.58 1.61
C ALA A 957 -26.12 17.25 1.50
N GLY A 958 -25.49 17.71 0.41
CA GLY A 958 -24.03 17.68 0.29
C GLY A 958 -23.36 18.60 1.31
N ILE A 959 -22.12 18.29 1.65
CA ILE A 959 -21.29 19.08 2.57
C ILE A 959 -20.52 20.15 1.78
N ASP A 960 -20.55 21.40 2.23
CA ASP A 960 -19.72 22.51 1.74
C ASP A 960 -18.63 22.84 2.77
N ARG A 961 -17.43 23.20 2.28
CA ARG A 961 -16.36 23.76 3.11
C ARG A 961 -15.85 25.07 2.50
N SER A 962 -15.68 26.09 3.33
CA SER A 962 -15.00 27.32 2.90
C SER A 962 -13.50 27.07 2.67
N GLU A 963 -12.78 28.05 2.13
CA GLU A 963 -11.31 27.97 1.96
C GLU A 963 -10.58 27.70 3.29
N ASN A 964 -11.17 28.13 4.42
CA ASN A 964 -10.68 27.89 5.77
C ASN A 964 -11.33 26.67 6.45
N GLY A 965 -12.04 25.85 5.68
CA GLY A 965 -12.65 24.59 6.12
C GLY A 965 -14.03 24.70 6.78
N GLU A 966 -14.59 25.91 6.99
CA GLU A 966 -15.86 26.15 7.70
C GLU A 966 -17.04 25.40 7.06
N LEU A 967 -17.77 24.62 7.86
CA LEU A 967 -18.84 23.76 7.37
C LEU A 967 -20.08 24.57 6.97
N GLY A 968 -20.59 24.28 5.77
CA GLY A 968 -21.87 24.73 5.24
C GLY A 968 -22.57 23.61 4.47
N VAL A 969 -23.70 23.91 3.87
CA VAL A 969 -24.52 22.95 3.13
C VAL A 969 -24.47 23.27 1.63
N ARG A 970 -24.36 22.23 0.79
CA ARG A 970 -24.46 22.34 -0.68
C ARG A 970 -25.90 22.15 -1.13
N GLY A 971 -26.30 22.90 -2.15
CA GLY A 971 -27.63 22.78 -2.78
C GLY A 971 -28.67 23.76 -2.24
N GLY A 972 -28.30 24.58 -1.26
CA GLY A 972 -29.10 25.66 -0.70
C GLY A 972 -29.11 26.95 -1.52
N ALA A 973 -29.64 28.01 -0.92
CA ALA A 973 -29.60 29.36 -1.49
C ALA A 973 -28.18 29.95 -1.49
N SER A 974 -27.31 29.44 -0.64
CA SER A 974 -25.91 29.78 -0.49
C SER A 974 -25.07 28.53 -0.18
N ASN A 975 -23.77 28.71 0.00
CA ASN A 975 -22.86 27.66 0.46
C ASN A 975 -22.77 27.60 2.01
N GLY A 976 -23.56 28.40 2.74
CA GLY A 976 -23.64 28.35 4.20
C GLY A 976 -24.69 27.35 4.67
N ILE A 977 -25.17 27.48 5.92
CA ILE A 977 -26.34 26.78 6.44
C ILE A 977 -27.53 27.73 6.29
N ASP A 978 -28.33 27.56 5.25
CA ASP A 978 -29.53 28.36 5.00
C ASP A 978 -30.73 27.87 5.82
N ILE A 979 -31.85 28.60 5.74
CA ILE A 979 -33.06 28.33 6.54
C ILE A 979 -33.54 26.88 6.35
N ASN A 980 -33.82 26.20 7.46
CA ASN A 980 -34.18 24.77 7.55
C ASN A 980 -33.05 23.79 7.19
N GLU A 981 -31.89 24.25 6.73
CA GLU A 981 -30.71 23.42 6.55
C GLU A 981 -29.95 23.28 7.87
N GLY A 982 -29.08 22.28 7.92
CA GLY A 982 -28.31 22.02 9.13
C GLY A 982 -27.39 20.82 9.03
N PHE A 983 -26.92 20.40 10.20
CA PHE A 983 -26.12 19.19 10.40
C PHE A 983 -26.68 18.35 11.53
N ARG A 984 -26.65 17.03 11.36
CA ARG A 984 -26.75 16.07 12.47
C ARG A 984 -25.36 15.59 12.86
N PHE A 985 -25.17 15.29 14.14
CA PHE A 985 -23.91 14.84 14.73
C PHE A 985 -24.11 13.59 15.58
N GLY A 986 -23.07 12.77 15.69
CA GLY A 986 -23.05 11.66 16.64
C GLY A 986 -21.71 10.93 16.70
N PHE A 987 -21.64 9.90 17.53
CA PHE A 987 -20.43 9.14 17.81
C PHE A 987 -20.62 7.64 17.57
N ASP A 988 -19.51 6.97 17.22
CA ASP A 988 -19.36 5.53 17.33
C ASP A 988 -18.36 5.23 18.45
N ALA A 989 -18.87 4.75 19.57
CA ALA A 989 -18.11 4.44 20.78
C ALA A 989 -18.01 2.92 21.02
N THR A 990 -18.32 2.08 20.02
CA THR A 990 -18.26 0.61 20.11
C THR A 990 -16.89 0.04 20.48
N ARG A 991 -15.84 0.85 20.34
CA ARG A 991 -14.44 0.51 20.68
C ARG A 991 -13.99 1.04 22.03
N LEU A 992 -14.84 1.81 22.70
CA LEU A 992 -14.60 2.31 24.04
C LEU A 992 -15.22 1.34 25.05
N PRO A 993 -14.64 1.20 26.24
CA PRO A 993 -15.25 0.42 27.31
C PRO A 993 -16.55 1.07 27.79
N ASP A 994 -17.50 0.26 28.25
CA ASP A 994 -18.84 0.67 28.72
C ASP A 994 -18.82 1.70 29.87
N ASN A 995 -17.67 1.89 30.54
CA ASN A 995 -17.49 2.88 31.61
C ASN A 995 -16.93 4.24 31.14
N VAL A 996 -16.86 4.46 29.83
CA VAL A 996 -16.44 5.70 29.18
C VAL A 996 -17.59 6.21 28.33
N SER A 997 -17.88 7.50 28.38
CA SER A 997 -18.90 8.12 27.54
C SER A 997 -18.36 9.36 26.83
N LEU A 998 -18.93 9.67 25.66
CA LEU A 998 -18.60 10.85 24.88
C LEU A 998 -19.78 11.82 24.90
N GLN A 999 -19.53 13.08 25.25
CA GLN A 999 -20.56 14.12 25.35
C GLN A 999 -20.26 15.29 24.42
N LEU A 1000 -21.21 15.71 23.59
CA LEU A 1000 -21.11 16.97 22.85
C LEU A 1000 -21.37 18.14 23.80
N VAL A 1001 -20.43 19.08 23.92
CA VAL A 1001 -20.52 20.18 24.92
C VAL A 1001 -20.55 21.58 24.31
N LYS A 1002 -19.88 21.83 23.17
CA LYS A 1002 -19.92 23.14 22.50
C LYS A 1002 -19.91 23.01 20.99
N VAL A 1003 -20.61 23.91 20.32
CA VAL A 1003 -20.52 24.08 18.85
C VAL A 1003 -20.14 25.52 18.53
N GLY A 1004 -19.06 25.70 17.79
CA GLY A 1004 -18.58 26.99 17.32
C GLY A 1004 -19.27 27.36 16.01
N VAL A 1005 -19.83 28.57 15.96
CA VAL A 1005 -20.52 29.09 14.78
C VAL A 1005 -19.94 30.44 14.37
N ASN A 1006 -20.03 30.75 13.07
CA ASN A 1006 -19.59 32.00 12.47
C ASN A 1006 -20.69 32.59 11.58
N PHE A 1007 -20.66 33.91 11.35
CA PHE A 1007 -21.62 34.67 10.55
C PHE A 1007 -23.05 34.75 11.08
N VAL A 1008 -23.27 34.53 12.38
CA VAL A 1008 -24.56 34.64 13.08
C VAL A 1008 -24.84 36.09 13.53
N SER A 1009 -24.67 37.08 12.64
CA SER A 1009 -24.88 38.50 12.96
C SER A 1009 -26.32 38.96 12.73
N GLY A 1010 -26.74 40.05 13.38
CA GLY A 1010 -28.06 40.66 13.16
C GLY A 1010 -29.21 39.78 13.63
N SER A 1011 -30.18 39.49 12.74
CA SER A 1011 -31.36 38.68 13.02
C SER A 1011 -31.19 37.18 12.69
N ARG A 1012 -29.99 36.74 12.31
CA ARG A 1012 -29.70 35.34 12.03
C ARG A 1012 -29.75 34.53 13.33
N SER A 1013 -30.36 33.36 13.30
CA SER A 1013 -30.49 32.47 14.46
C SER A 1013 -30.47 31.00 14.05
N GLY A 1014 -30.14 30.14 15.00
CA GLY A 1014 -30.20 28.70 14.83
C GLY A 1014 -30.62 28.01 16.12
N MET A 1015 -30.78 26.70 16.03
CA MET A 1015 -31.19 25.83 17.12
C MET A 1015 -30.22 24.66 17.24
N LEU A 1016 -29.88 24.26 18.47
CA LEU A 1016 -29.32 22.95 18.78
C LEU A 1016 -30.33 22.11 19.57
N VAL A 1017 -30.46 20.83 19.21
CA VAL A 1017 -31.44 19.91 19.80
C VAL A 1017 -30.76 18.60 20.17
N ASN A 1018 -30.98 18.11 21.39
CA ASN A 1018 -30.71 16.73 21.75
C ASN A 1018 -31.77 15.84 21.09
N ARG A 1019 -31.35 14.96 20.19
CA ARG A 1019 -32.27 14.15 19.39
C ARG A 1019 -32.84 12.95 20.14
N ASN A 1020 -32.22 12.57 21.27
CA ASN A 1020 -32.72 11.56 22.20
C ASN A 1020 -33.73 12.14 23.21
N ASP A 1021 -33.75 13.47 23.39
CA ASP A 1021 -34.76 14.19 24.19
C ASP A 1021 -34.96 15.60 23.64
N THR A 1022 -35.90 15.76 22.70
CA THR A 1022 -36.11 17.02 21.98
C THR A 1022 -36.62 18.18 22.86
N ASN A 1023 -36.98 17.91 24.12
CA ASN A 1023 -37.27 18.98 25.09
C ASN A 1023 -35.99 19.71 25.53
N LYS A 1024 -34.81 19.08 25.37
CA LYS A 1024 -33.50 19.68 25.63
C LYS A 1024 -32.97 20.31 24.35
N GLN A 1025 -33.22 21.60 24.21
CA GLN A 1025 -32.83 22.39 23.05
C GLN A 1025 -32.35 23.79 23.45
N LYS A 1026 -31.55 24.42 22.61
CA LYS A 1026 -31.00 25.75 22.86
C LYS A 1026 -30.96 26.57 21.57
N SER A 1027 -31.63 27.71 21.60
CA SER A 1027 -31.56 28.68 20.50
C SER A 1027 -30.33 29.58 20.63
N PHE A 1028 -29.69 29.88 19.51
CA PHE A 1028 -28.60 30.86 19.43
C PHE A 1028 -28.87 31.89 18.34
N GLY A 1029 -28.26 33.07 18.42
CA GLY A 1029 -28.51 34.11 17.42
C GLY A 1029 -27.67 35.37 17.58
N GLY A 1030 -27.76 36.25 16.59
CA GLY A 1030 -27.08 37.54 16.58
C GLY A 1030 -27.67 38.54 17.57
N SER A 1031 -27.03 39.71 17.65
CA SER A 1031 -27.40 40.78 18.59
C SER A 1031 -28.83 41.31 18.50
N ALA A 1032 -29.55 41.04 17.39
CA ALA A 1032 -30.93 41.46 17.20
C ALA A 1032 -31.97 40.33 17.42
N THR A 1033 -31.57 39.22 18.04
CA THR A 1033 -32.44 38.05 18.30
C THR A 1033 -32.81 37.92 19.77
N SER A 1034 -33.92 37.22 20.06
CA SER A 1034 -34.31 36.82 21.42
C SER A 1034 -33.86 35.38 21.76
N SER A 1035 -32.77 34.92 21.16
CA SER A 1035 -32.23 33.57 21.36
C SER A 1035 -31.66 33.38 22.76
N THR A 1036 -31.62 32.13 23.23
CA THR A 1036 -31.09 31.75 24.56
C THR A 1036 -29.61 32.13 24.69
N ILE A 1037 -28.86 31.98 23.60
CA ILE A 1037 -27.45 32.39 23.50
C ILE A 1037 -27.33 33.48 22.44
N VAL A 1038 -26.96 34.69 22.84
CA VAL A 1038 -26.71 35.81 21.93
C VAL A 1038 -25.21 35.92 21.66
N LEU A 1039 -24.82 36.00 20.38
CA LEU A 1039 -23.45 36.14 19.90
C LEU A 1039 -23.24 37.58 19.36
N PRO A 1040 -22.75 38.54 20.17
CA PRO A 1040 -22.75 39.96 19.80
C PRO A 1040 -21.86 40.27 18.59
N THR A 1041 -20.77 39.52 18.42
CA THR A 1041 -19.82 39.64 17.31
C THR A 1041 -20.23 38.84 16.07
N GLY A 1042 -21.32 38.06 16.15
CA GLY A 1042 -21.74 37.12 15.11
C GLY A 1042 -20.93 35.82 15.06
N SER A 1043 -20.02 35.59 16.01
CA SER A 1043 -19.20 34.38 16.07
C SER A 1043 -18.94 33.97 17.53
N GLY A 1044 -18.89 32.67 17.81
CA GLY A 1044 -18.55 32.17 19.15
C GLY A 1044 -19.01 30.74 19.39
N PHE A 1045 -18.76 30.25 20.61
CA PHE A 1045 -19.26 28.95 21.05
C PHE A 1045 -20.70 29.07 21.56
N VAL A 1046 -21.53 28.12 21.14
CA VAL A 1046 -22.82 27.82 21.74
C VAL A 1046 -22.60 26.68 22.72
N ASP A 1047 -22.72 26.96 24.03
CA ASP A 1047 -22.53 25.98 25.10
C ASP A 1047 -23.80 25.15 25.31
N VAL A 1048 -23.68 23.83 25.16
CA VAL A 1048 -24.77 22.85 25.14
C VAL A 1048 -24.50 21.67 26.09
N GLU A 1049 -23.54 21.81 27.00
CA GLU A 1049 -23.21 20.73 27.97
C GLU A 1049 -24.42 20.34 28.82
N ASP A 1050 -25.29 21.31 29.14
CA ASP A 1050 -26.54 21.14 29.89
C ASP A 1050 -27.63 20.34 29.14
N LEU A 1051 -27.51 20.17 27.81
CA LEU A 1051 -28.44 19.36 27.03
C LEU A 1051 -28.19 17.85 27.19
N ASN A 1052 -27.08 17.43 27.81
CA ASN A 1052 -26.75 16.03 28.10
C ASN A 1052 -26.81 15.10 26.87
N MET A 1053 -26.18 15.52 25.78
CA MET A 1053 -26.03 14.74 24.54
C MET A 1053 -24.83 13.79 24.70
N VAL A 1054 -25.09 12.56 25.18
CA VAL A 1054 -24.08 11.55 25.56
C VAL A 1054 -24.26 10.26 24.77
N VAL A 1055 -23.14 9.62 24.39
CA VAL A 1055 -23.08 8.24 23.88
C VAL A 1055 -22.21 7.41 24.81
N GLU A 1056 -22.71 6.26 25.25
CA GLU A 1056 -21.99 5.32 26.12
C GLU A 1056 -21.01 4.46 25.32
N GLY A 1057 -19.93 4.01 25.97
CA GLY A 1057 -18.99 3.06 25.40
C GLY A 1057 -19.69 1.74 25.07
N GLY A 1058 -19.28 1.11 23.97
CA GLY A 1058 -19.95 -0.06 23.44
C GLY A 1058 -21.12 0.25 22.49
N GLU A 1059 -21.54 1.52 22.38
CA GLU A 1059 -22.70 1.91 21.56
C GLU A 1059 -22.33 2.79 20.35
N THR A 1060 -23.27 2.90 19.41
CA THR A 1060 -23.22 3.85 18.28
C THR A 1060 -24.50 4.67 18.26
N ASP A 1061 -24.39 5.99 18.22
CA ASP A 1061 -25.50 6.90 17.97
C ASP A 1061 -25.06 8.03 17.03
N TYR A 1062 -25.49 7.95 15.77
CA TYR A 1062 -25.22 8.95 14.73
C TYR A 1062 -26.32 10.01 14.58
N ASP A 1063 -27.40 9.94 15.36
CA ASP A 1063 -28.46 10.96 15.43
C ASP A 1063 -28.53 11.53 16.85
N LEU A 1064 -27.38 11.82 17.48
CA LEU A 1064 -27.30 12.31 18.85
C LEU A 1064 -27.79 13.76 19.00
N ALA A 1065 -27.39 14.61 18.05
CA ALA A 1065 -27.64 16.04 18.08
C ALA A 1065 -27.94 16.58 16.69
N SER A 1066 -28.76 17.63 16.60
CA SER A 1066 -28.89 18.41 15.37
C SER A 1066 -28.73 19.91 15.60
N LEU A 1067 -28.12 20.57 14.63
CA LEU A 1067 -27.97 22.02 14.54
C LEU A 1067 -28.52 22.48 13.20
N PHE A 1068 -29.43 23.45 13.21
CA PHE A 1068 -30.06 23.96 11.98
C PHE A 1068 -30.44 25.43 12.10
N ASN A 1069 -30.62 26.08 10.95
CA ASN A 1069 -30.99 27.49 10.88
C ASN A 1069 -32.50 27.68 11.03
N THR A 1070 -32.89 28.51 12.00
CA THR A 1070 -34.28 28.86 12.31
C THR A 1070 -34.60 30.32 12.01
N GLY A 1071 -33.64 31.08 11.46
CA GLY A 1071 -33.78 32.49 11.16
C GLY A 1071 -34.71 32.78 9.97
N GLY A 1072 -35.12 34.05 9.85
CA GLY A 1072 -35.97 34.49 8.74
C GLY A 1072 -35.22 34.82 7.44
N SER A 1073 -33.89 34.99 7.48
CA SER A 1073 -33.03 35.24 6.31
C SER A 1073 -31.53 35.02 6.61
N GLY A 1074 -30.77 34.69 5.56
CA GLY A 1074 -29.32 34.52 5.58
C GLY A 1074 -28.83 33.17 6.12
N SER A 1075 -27.55 32.91 5.92
CA SER A 1075 -26.86 31.69 6.37
C SER A 1075 -25.75 31.97 7.38
N PHE A 1076 -25.34 30.91 8.08
CA PHE A 1076 -24.18 30.89 8.95
C PHE A 1076 -23.33 29.64 8.70
N ARG A 1077 -22.19 29.50 9.36
CA ARG A 1077 -21.31 28.32 9.24
C ARG A 1077 -20.92 27.76 10.60
N ILE A 1078 -20.55 26.48 10.65
CA ILE A 1078 -19.93 25.86 11.82
C ILE A 1078 -18.41 25.89 11.62
N ASN A 1079 -17.66 26.30 12.65
CA ASN A 1079 -16.20 26.38 12.58
C ASN A 1079 -15.46 25.51 13.61
N LYS A 1080 -16.11 25.10 14.70
CA LYS A 1080 -15.48 24.33 15.79
C LYS A 1080 -16.49 23.41 16.47
N LEU A 1081 -15.99 22.37 17.12
CA LEU A 1081 -16.77 21.51 18.01
C LEU A 1081 -15.94 21.22 19.26
N VAL A 1082 -16.61 21.00 20.39
CA VAL A 1082 -15.97 20.50 21.60
C VAL A 1082 -16.78 19.34 22.12
N PHE A 1083 -16.12 18.22 22.39
CA PHE A 1083 -16.70 17.11 23.12
C PHE A 1083 -15.90 16.83 24.39
N LYS A 1084 -16.54 16.11 25.31
CA LYS A 1084 -16.01 15.76 26.62
C LYS A 1084 -15.96 14.25 26.78
N ILE A 1085 -14.87 13.75 27.33
CA ILE A 1085 -14.70 12.34 27.69
C ILE A 1085 -15.10 12.19 29.16
N LEU A 1086 -16.09 11.33 29.41
CA LEU A 1086 -16.62 11.01 30.73
C LEU A 1086 -16.14 9.63 31.18
N SER A 1087 -16.14 9.39 32.48
CA SER A 1087 -16.00 8.04 33.02
C SER A 1087 -16.97 7.85 34.19
N ASP A 1088 -17.75 6.78 34.13
CA ASP A 1088 -18.76 6.44 35.14
C ASP A 1088 -18.15 5.76 36.39
N GLY A 1089 -16.83 5.57 36.39
CA GLY A 1089 -16.07 5.08 37.52
C GLY A 1089 -15.18 6.16 38.11
N ALA A 1090 -15.65 6.83 39.16
CA ALA A 1090 -14.71 7.35 40.13
C ALA A 1090 -13.87 6.19 40.67
N SER A 1091 -12.56 6.19 40.41
CA SER A 1091 -11.62 5.48 41.27
C SER A 1091 -10.44 6.37 41.63
N PRO A 1092 -9.94 6.24 42.87
CA PRO A 1092 -9.52 7.38 43.66
C PRO A 1092 -8.00 7.59 43.61
N LEU A 1093 -7.58 8.80 43.28
CA LEU A 1093 -6.33 9.37 43.79
C LEU A 1093 -6.56 10.66 44.61
N MET A 1094 -7.79 10.88 45.08
CA MET A 1094 -8.17 12.04 45.91
C MET A 1094 -8.90 11.64 47.21
N ALA A 1095 -8.85 10.38 47.63
CA ALA A 1095 -9.41 9.94 48.90
C ALA A 1095 -8.34 9.31 49.81
N GLN A 1096 -7.34 10.11 50.18
CA GLN A 1096 -6.63 9.99 51.46
C GLN A 1096 -6.86 11.30 52.20
N PRO A 1097 -7.58 11.32 53.33
CA PRO A 1097 -7.77 12.53 54.10
C PRO A 1097 -6.49 12.82 54.88
N LEU A 1098 -5.77 13.88 54.53
CA LEU A 1098 -4.86 14.51 55.49
C LEU A 1098 -5.07 16.03 55.52
N MET A 1099 -5.59 16.42 56.68
CA MET A 1099 -5.93 17.75 57.21
C MET A 1099 -7.15 18.47 56.61
N GLN A 1100 -8.24 18.35 57.37
CA GLN A 1100 -9.39 19.25 57.33
C GLN A 1100 -8.94 20.71 57.34
N VAL A 1101 -9.25 21.43 56.26
CA VAL A 1101 -9.59 22.86 56.35
C VAL A 1101 -11.00 22.97 55.76
N GLN A 1102 -11.95 23.43 56.57
CA GLN A 1102 -13.33 23.64 56.13
C GLN A 1102 -13.36 24.55 54.89
N PRO A 1103 -14.02 24.16 53.79
CA PRO A 1103 -14.24 25.08 52.68
C PRO A 1103 -15.39 26.02 53.05
N GLN A 1104 -15.10 27.32 53.16
CA GLN A 1104 -16.12 28.33 52.89
C GLN A 1104 -16.56 28.16 51.42
N GLN A 1105 -17.83 27.85 51.20
CA GLN A 1105 -18.42 27.79 49.86
C GLN A 1105 -18.31 29.16 49.19
N LEU A 1106 -17.59 29.22 48.06
CA LEU A 1106 -17.59 30.37 47.16
C LEU A 1106 -18.56 30.12 45.98
N PRO A 1107 -19.19 31.17 45.43
CA PRO A 1107 -20.09 31.06 44.29
C PRO A 1107 -19.38 30.48 43.05
N GLU A 1108 -20.13 29.73 42.24
CA GLU A 1108 -19.67 29.01 41.04
C GLU A 1108 -18.96 29.87 39.98
N LYS A 1109 -19.06 31.20 40.06
CA LYS A 1109 -18.55 32.16 39.08
C LYS A 1109 -17.03 32.39 39.15
N ASP A 1110 -16.37 31.96 40.24
CA ASP A 1110 -14.92 32.20 40.46
C ASP A 1110 -14.03 30.97 40.19
N LYS A 1111 -14.59 29.84 39.73
CA LYS A 1111 -13.83 28.65 39.28
C LYS A 1111 -13.24 28.83 37.87
N LYS A 1112 -12.54 29.93 37.59
CA LYS A 1112 -11.78 30.05 36.33
C LYS A 1112 -10.60 29.07 36.36
N ASN A 1113 -10.65 28.09 35.45
CA ASN A 1113 -9.67 27.00 35.33
C ASN A 1113 -8.34 27.53 34.76
N ILE A 1114 -7.23 27.34 35.48
CA ILE A 1114 -5.89 27.52 34.92
C ILE A 1114 -5.66 26.47 33.83
N SER A 1115 -5.25 26.94 32.66
CA SER A 1115 -4.92 26.12 31.50
C SER A 1115 -3.41 26.05 31.30
N ILE A 1116 -2.90 24.90 30.84
CA ILE A 1116 -1.47 24.63 30.70
C ILE A 1116 -1.20 24.11 29.29
N TYR A 1117 -0.36 24.80 28.52
CA TYR A 1117 -0.05 24.45 27.14
C TYR A 1117 1.38 24.87 26.74
N PRO A 1118 2.12 24.09 25.93
CA PRO A 1118 1.78 22.75 25.49
C PRO A 1118 1.89 21.73 26.62
N ASN A 1119 1.17 20.63 26.52
CA ASN A 1119 1.30 19.47 27.40
C ASN A 1119 0.91 18.23 26.56
N PRO A 1120 1.82 17.28 26.26
CA PRO A 1120 3.24 17.24 26.66
C PRO A 1120 4.06 18.44 26.16
N PHE A 1121 5.20 18.69 26.80
CA PHE A 1121 6.07 19.82 26.48
C PHE A 1121 7.54 19.46 26.23
N THR A 1122 8.04 20.12 25.18
CA THR A 1122 9.43 20.46 24.83
C THR A 1122 10.36 20.93 25.92
N LYS A 1123 10.09 22.16 26.32
CA LYS A 1123 11.00 23.03 27.07
C LYS A 1123 10.20 23.88 28.04
N ASN A 1124 9.09 24.43 27.56
CA ASN A 1124 8.32 25.42 28.30
C ASN A 1124 6.85 25.01 28.33
N ILE A 1125 6.16 25.42 29.39
CA ILE A 1125 4.69 25.43 29.44
C ILE A 1125 4.22 26.86 29.70
N THR A 1126 3.03 27.19 29.22
CA THR A 1126 2.35 28.45 29.46
C THR A 1126 1.12 28.17 30.31
N LEU A 1127 1.02 28.84 31.46
CA LEU A 1127 -0.17 28.91 32.28
C LEU A 1127 -1.04 30.07 31.77
N LYS A 1128 -2.25 29.78 31.28
CA LYS A 1128 -3.20 30.77 30.76
C LYS A 1128 -4.48 30.80 31.60
N SER A 1129 -5.07 31.97 31.76
CA SER A 1129 -6.21 32.31 32.65
C SER A 1129 -5.80 32.72 34.07
N VAL A 1130 -4.86 33.65 34.20
CA VAL A 1130 -4.53 34.27 35.49
C VAL A 1130 -5.27 35.61 35.60
N GLY A 1131 -6.49 35.58 36.13
CA GLY A 1131 -7.33 36.78 36.29
C GLY A 1131 -6.92 37.68 37.46
N ARG A 1132 -7.63 38.79 37.69
CA ARG A 1132 -7.36 39.77 38.80
C ARG A 1132 -7.28 39.19 40.22
N ALA A 1133 -7.67 37.93 40.45
CA ALA A 1133 -7.60 37.26 41.76
C ALA A 1133 -6.25 36.57 42.05
N PHE A 1134 -5.24 36.78 41.20
CA PHE A 1134 -3.99 36.00 41.18
C PHE A 1134 -2.75 36.89 41.04
N GLU A 1135 -2.72 38.05 41.71
CA GLU A 1135 -1.58 38.99 41.69
C GLU A 1135 -0.27 38.37 42.20
N ASP A 1136 -0.34 37.42 43.14
CA ASP A 1136 0.75 36.48 43.42
C ASP A 1136 0.26 35.04 43.25
N ILE A 1137 1.03 34.24 42.53
CA ILE A 1137 0.78 32.81 42.45
C ILE A 1137 2.03 32.03 42.83
N ARG A 1138 1.86 30.90 43.49
CA ARG A 1138 2.94 29.95 43.75
C ARG A 1138 2.72 28.70 42.90
N VAL A 1139 3.64 28.47 41.97
CA VAL A 1139 3.69 27.28 41.14
C VAL A 1139 4.61 26.26 41.80
N ARG A 1140 4.09 25.08 42.11
CA ARG A 1140 4.84 23.91 42.55
C ARG A 1140 4.76 22.83 41.51
N LEU A 1141 5.80 22.02 41.43
CA LEU A 1141 5.94 20.96 40.45
C LEU A 1141 6.48 19.75 41.20
N TYR A 1142 5.90 18.58 40.99
CA TYR A 1142 6.26 17.33 41.62
C TYR A 1142 6.47 16.25 40.58
N THR A 1143 7.34 15.29 40.83
CA THR A 1143 7.39 14.05 40.05
C THR A 1143 6.12 13.23 40.25
N SER A 1144 5.88 12.21 39.41
CA SER A 1144 4.79 11.24 39.61
C SER A 1144 4.84 10.50 40.95
N TRP A 1145 5.98 10.52 41.65
CA TRP A 1145 6.18 9.95 42.99
C TRP A 1145 6.05 10.96 44.12
N GLY A 1146 5.62 12.21 43.82
CA GLY A 1146 5.40 13.26 44.80
C GLY A 1146 6.66 14.01 45.25
N THR A 1147 7.81 13.80 44.60
CA THR A 1147 9.04 14.56 44.91
C THR A 1147 8.94 15.98 44.34
N PRO A 1148 9.12 17.05 45.13
CA PRO A 1148 9.08 18.42 44.60
C PRO A 1148 10.29 18.69 43.69
N VAL A 1149 10.03 19.27 42.52
CA VAL A 1149 11.02 19.60 41.48
C VAL A 1149 11.11 21.09 41.21
N LEU A 1150 10.03 21.84 41.41
CA LEU A 1150 10.03 23.30 41.33
C LEU A 1150 9.01 23.86 42.31
N ASN A 1151 9.33 24.99 42.92
CA ASN A 1151 8.45 25.74 43.82
C ASN A 1151 8.84 27.22 43.71
N HIS A 1152 8.10 27.97 42.90
CA HIS A 1152 8.42 29.35 42.58
C HIS A 1152 7.19 30.23 42.70
N SER A 1153 7.37 31.47 43.14
CA SER A 1153 6.27 32.44 43.24
C SER A 1153 6.42 33.49 42.14
N TYR A 1154 5.32 33.79 41.45
CA TYR A 1154 5.25 34.76 40.36
C TYR A 1154 4.35 35.91 40.79
N HIS A 1155 4.84 37.13 40.59
CA HIS A 1155 4.05 38.35 40.75
C HIS A 1155 3.59 38.81 39.38
N LEU A 1156 2.28 39.04 39.22
CA LEU A 1156 1.67 39.41 37.95
C LEU A 1156 1.27 40.88 37.91
N LEU A 1157 1.63 41.56 36.82
CA LEU A 1157 1.13 42.90 36.52
C LEU A 1157 -0.35 42.84 36.14
N SER A 1158 -1.10 43.94 36.38
CA SER A 1158 -2.56 44.01 36.25
C SER A 1158 -3.15 43.67 34.86
N ASP A 1159 -2.31 43.50 33.85
CA ASP A 1159 -2.62 43.20 32.45
C ASP A 1159 -2.01 41.87 31.93
N GLN A 1160 -1.25 41.13 32.74
CA GLN A 1160 -0.67 39.84 32.32
C GLN A 1160 -1.63 38.66 32.57
N GLU A 1161 -2.11 38.04 31.48
CA GLU A 1161 -3.02 36.87 31.54
C GLU A 1161 -2.33 35.50 31.40
N GLU A 1162 -1.00 35.50 31.16
CA GLU A 1162 -0.21 34.31 30.86
C GLU A 1162 1.13 34.30 31.63
N ILE A 1163 1.52 33.13 32.15
CA ILE A 1163 2.85 32.89 32.73
C ILE A 1163 3.54 31.79 31.94
N LYS A 1164 4.72 32.09 31.41
CA LYS A 1164 5.57 31.11 30.75
C LYS A 1164 6.58 30.54 31.75
N LEU A 1165 6.56 29.23 31.92
CA LEU A 1165 7.48 28.47 32.74
C LEU A 1165 8.51 27.80 31.85
N ASP A 1166 9.79 28.17 32.00
CA ASP A 1166 10.90 27.41 31.42
C ASP A 1166 11.21 26.21 32.30
N LEU A 1167 11.02 25.03 31.74
CA LEU A 1167 11.15 23.73 32.38
C LEU A 1167 12.11 22.83 31.59
N GLN A 1168 13.03 23.41 30.80
CA GLN A 1168 13.94 22.65 29.94
C GLN A 1168 14.83 21.67 30.71
N GLN A 1169 15.12 21.98 31.99
CA GLN A 1169 15.97 21.18 32.87
C GLN A 1169 15.28 19.92 33.42
N LEU A 1170 13.96 19.74 33.21
CA LEU A 1170 13.25 18.58 33.70
C LEU A 1170 13.60 17.31 32.89
N LYS A 1171 13.73 16.20 33.64
CA LYS A 1171 13.70 14.79 33.18
C LYS A 1171 12.55 14.57 32.20
N SER A 1172 12.70 13.87 31.08
CA SER A 1172 11.53 13.27 30.41
C SER A 1172 10.75 12.43 31.43
N GLY A 1173 9.44 12.63 31.51
CA GLY A 1173 8.61 12.01 32.56
C GLY A 1173 7.33 12.77 32.89
N ILE A 1174 6.55 12.17 33.79
CA ILE A 1174 5.27 12.72 34.25
C ILE A 1174 5.49 13.54 35.52
N TYR A 1175 4.90 14.73 35.53
CA TYR A 1175 4.92 15.64 36.66
C TYR A 1175 3.50 16.10 37.03
N LEU A 1176 3.35 16.55 38.27
CA LEU A 1176 2.17 17.24 38.77
C LEU A 1176 2.53 18.68 39.02
N ILE A 1177 1.83 19.61 38.39
CA ILE A 1177 1.95 21.04 38.68
C ILE A 1177 0.79 21.47 39.56
N GLN A 1178 1.10 22.14 40.66
CA GLN A 1178 0.15 22.79 41.55
C GLN A 1178 0.31 24.30 41.41
N VAL A 1179 -0.79 25.01 41.20
CA VAL A 1179 -0.82 26.47 41.22
C VAL A 1179 -1.65 26.91 42.41
N LEU A 1180 -1.01 27.67 43.30
CA LEU A 1180 -1.60 28.21 44.51
C LEU A 1180 -1.82 29.71 44.29
N ASN A 1181 -3.01 30.22 44.62
CA ASN A 1181 -3.30 31.65 44.57
C ASN A 1181 -3.26 32.31 45.95
N ASN A 1182 -3.45 33.63 45.99
CA ASN A 1182 -3.48 34.45 47.20
C ASN A 1182 -4.62 34.10 48.18
N THR A 1183 -5.63 33.36 47.74
CA THR A 1183 -6.76 32.92 48.58
C THR A 1183 -6.60 31.48 49.10
N GLY A 1184 -5.45 30.82 48.83
CA GLY A 1184 -5.16 29.46 49.28
C GLY A 1184 -5.76 28.35 48.41
N THR A 1185 -6.38 28.68 47.28
CA THR A 1185 -6.92 27.70 46.31
C THR A 1185 -5.76 26.98 45.61
N ILE A 1186 -5.79 25.64 45.59
CA ILE A 1186 -4.80 24.80 44.92
C ILE A 1186 -5.40 24.19 43.65
N ILE A 1187 -4.83 24.51 42.49
CA ILE A 1187 -5.16 23.86 41.21
C ILE A 1187 -4.06 22.88 40.86
N THR A 1188 -4.37 21.58 40.78
CA THR A 1188 -3.40 20.53 40.41
C THR A 1188 -3.66 20.03 38.98
N LYS A 1189 -2.63 19.93 38.15
CA LYS A 1189 -2.67 19.39 36.78
C LYS A 1189 -1.52 18.42 36.55
N ARG A 1190 -1.73 17.41 35.70
CA ARG A 1190 -0.67 16.53 35.19
C ARG A 1190 0.01 17.23 34.01
N ILE A 1191 1.33 17.30 34.00
CA ILE A 1191 2.13 17.75 32.86
C ILE A 1191 3.18 16.71 32.49
N ILE A 1192 3.51 16.59 31.21
CA ILE A 1192 4.40 15.55 30.69
C ILE A 1192 5.55 16.22 29.96
N LYS A 1193 6.78 15.99 30.43
CA LYS A 1193 8.00 16.38 29.71
C LYS A 1193 8.34 15.27 28.73
N GLU A 1194 8.37 15.61 27.44
CA GLU A 1194 8.92 14.75 26.38
C GLU A 1194 10.43 14.64 26.47
#